data_AF-A0A024SGY2-F1
#
_entry.id   AF-A0A024SGY2-F1
#
_cell.length_a   1.000
_cell.length_b   1.000
_cell.length_c   1.000
_cell.angle_alpha   90.00
_cell.angle_beta   90.00
_cell.angle_gamma   90.00
#
_symmetry.space_group_name_H-M   'P 1'
#
loop_
_entity.id
_entity.type
_entity.pdbx_description
1 polymer ?
#
loop_
_entity_poly.entity_id
_entity_poly.type
_entity_poly.pdbx_seq_one_letter_code
_entity_poly.pdbx_strand_id
1 'polypeptide(L)'
;MSAASDQHKAVLPPDVLQDSKRAVRRLAERCLQPNGFGSFSISIYDTAWLAMIRDPVDPNGWLFPESYSYLLLHQAQDGMWPTYASPIDGILNTLAGLLALIKHCKADAIGIDSPRPLKAWDIPERVEAARRALQSALNNWDVNQTLHVGFEMLVPGLLRQLAEEGVVFDFDGQAALTALYQKKLARLHPDMLASTQQTTLLHSLEALAGVFDFGRLRHHCSAYSGMLGSPASTAAYLLHAPEWDVRAQSYLENVVRSYGSCGGVPSGFPTPVFEISWTMSTLLANGFSVEDFPKDDLRVVTDYLQKAIDEQGGVLGFAPTLLPDADDTAVSLLAMTSLGVHVDRAPLIWSFESSNRFKTYRLERTPSVSANCNVLVALLTSPDDVDLYVPQIEKAVRFLCGSWNADHLQDKWNLAAEYTYMLLASALYRLLSVYAGGSLRCLAAELIKIDVPIVLVQLLSRAIFRQQHNGSWGDSIERTSYATLLLSYALKLPWPLAIRQHAEAALFKAKTYLAAHYDQRANGDYLWIEKVTYRLPTLAEAYYLAALNSSPKEHPWTLEIEQIFFKTDNTKTKKMAQFFSRLPLLRGLSAAPMALAVHEAAVYASRLEGVRLDIFLRDDMPMSTDKYLAYIPIAWTTINAANGYALSGDEMWEMMVISMLNYQVDEYMESVVAYLDDENSQALATIIGAEIRSREPGLAVHSSLHPTSSFDATVPSPPASDCSSSDSSPSLTDVAEVLSKYIKHIKQSPILLQSPETAQLRVLQELEKFLLAHMAHNADNNNNNNNSRRRNQEHHHHHRPGGQASPIDWHNQIPYYDWVRTTGANDTSCPYSFAFFCCLISPSGSHCLASMEQRYLARELCLHLATLCRQYNDYGSAVRDDAEGNLNSLHFPEFAIGGDGQSLEEAKGVLMRVAELERAMMQVCWEALSASLDAGIRGKMKAFIDVTDLFGQIYVARDIASRMQR
;
A
#
# COMPACT_ATOMS: atom_id res chain seq x y z
N MET A 1 -44.88 4.99 -17.95
CA MET A 1 -44.85 5.44 -19.36
C MET A 1 -43.40 5.44 -19.81
N SER A 2 -43.15 4.69 -20.87
CA SER A 2 -41.85 4.44 -21.49
C SER A 2 -41.41 5.63 -22.33
N ALA A 3 -40.19 6.15 -22.09
CA ALA A 3 -39.25 6.69 -23.09
C ALA A 3 -38.17 7.53 -22.39
N ALA A 4 -36.94 7.01 -22.32
CA ALA A 4 -35.66 7.71 -22.38
C ALA A 4 -34.54 6.78 -21.87
N SER A 5 -34.17 5.78 -22.68
CA SER A 5 -32.96 4.99 -22.51
C SER A 5 -32.18 4.97 -23.82
N ASP A 6 -31.83 6.15 -24.31
CA ASP A 6 -30.78 6.29 -25.33
C ASP A 6 -29.62 7.06 -24.68
N GLN A 7 -28.90 6.36 -23.80
CA GLN A 7 -27.56 6.79 -23.40
C GLN A 7 -26.59 6.42 -24.50
N HIS A 8 -25.82 7.41 -24.94
CA HIS A 8 -24.70 7.33 -25.87
C HIS A 8 -23.90 6.02 -25.73
N LYS A 9 -24.17 5.06 -26.62
CA LYS A 9 -23.22 3.98 -26.89
C LYS A 9 -21.97 4.64 -27.46
N ALA A 10 -20.87 4.60 -26.71
CA ALA A 10 -19.55 4.77 -27.31
C ALA A 10 -19.50 3.85 -28.54
N VAL A 11 -19.20 4.40 -29.71
CA VAL A 11 -18.97 3.62 -30.92
C VAL A 11 -17.71 2.82 -30.63
N LEU A 12 -17.87 1.58 -30.14
CA LEU A 12 -16.77 0.65 -29.95
C LEU A 12 -16.01 0.53 -31.28
N PRO A 13 -14.68 0.43 -31.27
CA PRO A 13 -13.91 0.27 -32.50
C PRO A 13 -14.49 -0.88 -33.34
N PRO A 14 -14.60 -0.72 -34.66
CA PRO A 14 -15.02 -1.82 -35.51
C PRO A 14 -13.97 -2.93 -35.39
N ASP A 15 -14.37 -3.99 -34.68
CA ASP A 15 -13.78 -5.33 -34.72
C ASP A 15 -12.87 -5.81 -33.56
N VAL A 16 -13.17 -5.44 -32.30
CA VAL A 16 -12.53 -6.00 -31.08
C VAL A 16 -12.49 -7.54 -31.05
N LEU A 17 -13.57 -8.18 -31.52
CA LEU A 17 -13.66 -9.65 -31.60
C LEU A 17 -12.75 -10.24 -32.69
N GLN A 18 -12.62 -9.61 -33.85
CA GLN A 18 -11.68 -10.11 -34.86
C GLN A 18 -10.24 -9.87 -34.46
N ASP A 19 -9.94 -8.75 -33.79
CA ASP A 19 -8.61 -8.51 -33.23
C ASP A 19 -8.24 -9.58 -32.21
N SER A 20 -9.16 -9.98 -31.32
CA SER A 20 -8.90 -11.07 -30.37
C SER A 20 -8.71 -12.42 -31.09
N LYS A 21 -9.50 -12.72 -32.13
CA LYS A 21 -9.28 -13.89 -33.00
C LYS A 21 -7.91 -13.88 -33.65
N ARG A 22 -7.45 -12.73 -34.15
CA ARG A 22 -6.11 -12.58 -34.74
C ARG A 22 -5.01 -12.78 -33.70
N ALA A 23 -5.18 -12.25 -32.49
CA ALA A 23 -4.24 -12.44 -31.39
C ALA A 23 -4.09 -13.93 -31.01
N VAL A 24 -5.20 -14.64 -30.82
CA VAL A 24 -5.20 -16.09 -30.50
C VAL A 24 -4.62 -16.91 -31.65
N ARG A 25 -4.97 -16.60 -32.91
CA ARG A 25 -4.38 -17.27 -34.08
C ARG A 25 -2.86 -17.12 -34.14
N ARG A 26 -2.34 -15.90 -33.94
CA ARG A 26 -0.89 -15.66 -33.92
C ARG A 26 -0.20 -16.47 -32.82
N LEU A 27 -0.82 -16.64 -31.65
CA LEU A 27 -0.29 -17.51 -30.60
C LEU A 27 -0.28 -18.97 -31.04
N ALA A 28 -1.38 -19.48 -31.58
CA ALA A 28 -1.47 -20.85 -32.07
C ALA A 28 -0.42 -21.15 -33.16
N GLU A 29 -0.25 -20.26 -34.13
CA GLU A 29 0.79 -20.38 -35.18
C GLU A 29 2.21 -20.43 -34.58
N ARG A 30 2.47 -19.64 -33.53
CA ARG A 30 3.77 -19.62 -32.85
C ARG A 30 4.02 -20.86 -31.98
N CYS A 31 3.00 -21.48 -31.40
CA CYS A 31 3.12 -22.75 -30.66
C CYS A 31 3.71 -23.89 -31.50
N LEU A 32 3.56 -23.82 -32.83
CA LEU A 32 4.08 -24.81 -33.76
C LEU A 32 5.58 -24.64 -34.07
N GLN A 33 6.22 -23.58 -33.56
CA GLN A 33 7.65 -23.34 -33.76
C GLN A 33 8.49 -24.28 -32.89
N PRO A 34 9.43 -25.05 -33.48
CA PRO A 34 10.19 -26.07 -32.75
C PRO A 34 11.12 -25.50 -31.67
N ASN A 35 11.56 -24.24 -31.84
CA ASN A 35 12.50 -23.58 -30.92
C ASN A 35 11.80 -22.61 -29.95
N GLY A 36 10.47 -22.71 -29.81
CA GLY A 36 9.67 -21.79 -29.01
C GLY A 36 9.59 -20.38 -29.62
N PHE A 37 8.92 -19.49 -28.90
CA PHE A 37 8.73 -18.09 -29.29
C PHE A 37 8.81 -17.16 -28.08
N GLY A 38 9.04 -15.87 -28.35
CA GLY A 38 8.93 -14.81 -27.34
C GLY A 38 8.70 -13.44 -27.99
N SER A 39 7.99 -12.54 -27.32
CA SER A 39 7.67 -11.18 -27.80
C SER A 39 8.18 -10.05 -26.89
N PHE A 40 9.07 -10.39 -25.96
CA PHE A 40 9.74 -9.41 -25.09
C PHE A 40 10.47 -8.40 -25.97
N SER A 41 10.46 -7.11 -25.61
CA SER A 41 11.27 -6.13 -26.33
C SER A 41 12.77 -6.46 -26.25
N ILE A 42 13.54 -6.02 -27.25
CA ILE A 42 15.00 -6.17 -27.26
C ILE A 42 15.61 -5.47 -26.03
N SER A 43 16.54 -6.17 -25.38
CA SER A 43 17.33 -5.73 -24.24
C SER A 43 18.73 -5.34 -24.70
N ILE A 44 19.11 -4.08 -24.49
CA ILE A 44 20.49 -3.64 -24.76
C ILE A 44 21.47 -4.39 -23.86
N TYR A 45 21.12 -4.58 -22.59
CA TYR A 45 21.91 -5.32 -21.63
C TYR A 45 22.30 -6.71 -22.15
N ASP A 46 21.33 -7.51 -22.58
CA ASP A 46 21.60 -8.87 -23.07
C ASP A 46 22.33 -8.86 -24.41
N THR A 47 21.97 -7.91 -25.29
CA THR A 47 22.67 -7.72 -26.57
C THR A 47 24.15 -7.41 -26.37
N ALA A 48 24.50 -6.65 -25.32
CA ALA A 48 25.89 -6.36 -24.99
C ALA A 48 26.70 -7.60 -24.60
N TRP A 49 26.06 -8.55 -23.92
CA TRP A 49 26.69 -9.84 -23.59
C TRP A 49 26.99 -10.69 -24.82
N LEU A 50 26.07 -10.75 -25.78
CA LEU A 50 26.30 -11.48 -27.04
C LEU A 50 27.42 -10.85 -27.88
N ALA A 51 27.50 -9.51 -27.89
CA ALA A 51 28.54 -8.78 -28.61
C ALA A 51 29.97 -9.11 -28.14
N MET A 52 30.13 -9.68 -26.93
CA MET A 52 31.43 -10.04 -26.38
C MET A 52 31.90 -11.45 -26.75
N ILE A 53 31.09 -12.25 -27.48
CA ILE A 53 31.42 -13.65 -27.79
C ILE A 53 32.34 -13.74 -29.01
N ARG A 54 33.52 -14.33 -28.83
CA ARG A 54 34.46 -14.61 -29.91
C ARG A 54 34.05 -15.85 -30.70
N ASP A 55 34.37 -15.85 -31.99
CA ASP A 55 34.19 -17.02 -32.83
C ASP A 55 35.20 -18.12 -32.40
N PRO A 56 34.75 -19.35 -32.10
CA PRO A 56 35.65 -20.43 -31.69
C PRO A 56 36.54 -20.94 -32.85
N VAL A 57 36.17 -20.67 -34.10
CA VAL A 57 36.87 -21.06 -35.32
C VAL A 57 37.75 -19.92 -35.85
N ASP A 58 37.31 -18.67 -35.74
CA ASP A 58 38.09 -17.47 -36.08
C ASP A 58 38.48 -16.69 -34.80
N PRO A 59 39.73 -16.81 -34.30
CA PRO A 59 40.18 -16.11 -33.11
C PRO A 59 40.12 -14.57 -33.17
N ASN A 60 40.04 -14.00 -34.38
CA ASN A 60 39.89 -12.57 -34.65
C ASN A 60 38.44 -12.19 -35.01
N GLY A 61 37.55 -13.17 -35.10
CA GLY A 61 36.13 -13.03 -35.39
C GLY A 61 35.30 -12.91 -34.11
N TRP A 62 34.16 -12.25 -34.25
CA TRP A 62 33.10 -12.25 -33.24
C TRP A 62 32.00 -13.18 -33.75
N LEU A 63 31.39 -13.95 -32.86
CA LEU A 63 30.32 -14.88 -33.24
C LEU A 63 29.03 -14.14 -33.63
N PHE A 64 28.77 -12.98 -33.01
CA PHE A 64 27.60 -12.13 -33.25
C PHE A 64 28.01 -10.68 -33.57
N PRO A 65 28.66 -10.40 -34.71
CA PRO A 65 29.09 -9.06 -35.10
C PRO A 65 27.90 -8.09 -35.27
N GLU A 66 26.71 -8.61 -35.59
CA GLU A 66 25.47 -7.85 -35.65
C GLU A 66 25.06 -7.30 -34.27
N SER A 67 25.30 -8.03 -33.18
CA SER A 67 24.99 -7.56 -31.82
C SER A 67 25.87 -6.36 -31.43
N TYR A 68 27.16 -6.39 -31.80
CA TYR A 68 28.04 -5.24 -31.60
C TYR A 68 27.61 -4.03 -32.43
N SER A 69 27.23 -4.26 -33.70
CA SER A 69 26.69 -3.21 -34.58
C SER A 69 25.41 -2.61 -33.98
N TYR A 70 24.54 -3.43 -33.42
CA TYR A 70 23.32 -2.99 -32.74
C TYR A 70 23.65 -2.07 -31.55
N LEU A 71 24.63 -2.41 -30.71
CA LEU A 71 25.05 -1.55 -29.60
C LEU A 71 25.54 -0.17 -30.07
N LEU A 72 26.39 -0.13 -31.10
CA LEU A 72 26.96 1.12 -31.62
C LEU A 72 25.87 2.05 -32.18
N LEU A 73 24.85 1.48 -32.83
CA LEU A 73 23.71 2.21 -33.37
C LEU A 73 22.77 2.77 -32.29
N HIS A 74 22.73 2.15 -31.11
CA HIS A 74 21.80 2.51 -30.03
C HIS A 74 22.46 3.23 -28.85
N GLN A 75 23.75 3.54 -28.92
CA GLN A 75 24.37 4.44 -27.96
C GLN A 75 23.90 5.88 -28.23
N ALA A 76 23.41 6.55 -27.21
CA ALA A 76 22.96 7.94 -27.28
C ALA A 76 24.15 8.92 -27.36
N GLN A 77 23.85 10.18 -27.71
CA GLN A 77 24.86 11.24 -27.86
C GLN A 77 25.60 11.57 -26.56
N ASP A 78 24.96 11.40 -25.41
CA ASP A 78 25.59 11.58 -24.10
C ASP A 78 26.54 10.42 -23.74
N GLY A 79 26.51 9.33 -24.51
CA GLY A 79 27.30 8.12 -24.30
C GLY A 79 26.57 7.01 -23.54
N MET A 80 25.39 7.25 -22.97
CA MET A 80 24.59 6.20 -22.34
C MET A 80 23.86 5.35 -23.37
N TRP A 81 23.46 4.15 -22.94
CA TRP A 81 22.42 3.39 -23.61
C TRP A 81 21.05 3.67 -22.98
N PRO A 82 19.95 3.35 -23.68
CA PRO A 82 18.59 3.72 -23.27
C PRO A 82 18.29 3.46 -21.79
N THR A 83 17.82 4.50 -21.11
CA THR A 83 17.10 4.39 -19.85
C THR A 83 15.62 4.25 -20.20
N TYR A 84 15.03 3.08 -19.94
CA TYR A 84 13.66 2.81 -20.33
C TYR A 84 12.66 3.42 -19.34
N ALA A 85 12.30 2.71 -18.27
CA ALA A 85 11.33 3.17 -17.28
C ALA A 85 11.93 3.42 -15.90
N SER A 86 13.16 2.94 -15.65
CA SER A 86 13.85 3.11 -14.38
C SER A 86 15.31 3.50 -14.58
N PRO A 87 15.92 4.34 -13.69
CA PRO A 87 17.34 4.71 -13.79
C PRO A 87 18.29 3.51 -13.87
N ILE A 88 17.96 2.41 -13.20
CA ILE A 88 18.76 1.18 -13.22
C ILE A 88 18.85 0.54 -14.61
N ASP A 89 17.85 0.76 -15.49
CA ASP A 89 17.88 0.28 -16.87
C ASP A 89 19.09 0.87 -17.60
N GLY A 90 19.23 2.20 -17.54
CA GLY A 90 20.33 2.92 -18.17
C GLY A 90 21.68 2.55 -17.58
N ILE A 91 21.75 2.39 -16.26
CA ILE A 91 22.97 1.98 -15.54
C ILE A 91 23.42 0.59 -16.01
N LEU A 92 22.54 -0.42 -15.98
CA LEU A 92 22.88 -1.78 -16.41
C LEU A 92 23.22 -1.85 -17.90
N ASN A 93 22.40 -1.23 -18.75
CA ASN A 93 22.65 -1.16 -20.19
C ASN A 93 24.01 -0.55 -20.49
N THR A 94 24.38 0.53 -19.80
CA THR A 94 25.64 1.24 -20.03
C THR A 94 26.84 0.52 -19.42
N LEU A 95 26.70 -0.12 -18.26
CA LEU A 95 27.74 -1.00 -17.70
C LEU A 95 28.11 -2.12 -18.67
N ALA A 96 27.12 -2.85 -19.18
CA ALA A 96 27.33 -3.94 -20.12
C ALA A 96 27.84 -3.44 -21.49
N GLY A 97 27.25 -2.36 -22.01
CA GLY A 97 27.67 -1.74 -23.27
C GLY A 97 29.11 -1.22 -23.23
N LEU A 98 29.50 -0.53 -22.16
CA LEU A 98 30.86 -0.05 -21.93
C LEU A 98 31.85 -1.22 -21.88
N LEU A 99 31.53 -2.28 -21.14
CA LEU A 99 32.37 -3.48 -21.07
C LEU A 99 32.56 -4.11 -22.46
N ALA A 100 31.49 -4.20 -23.25
CA ALA A 100 31.55 -4.70 -24.62
C ALA A 100 32.45 -3.84 -25.51
N LEU A 101 32.32 -2.51 -25.48
CA LEU A 101 33.18 -1.60 -26.23
C LEU A 101 34.67 -1.79 -25.87
N ILE A 102 34.99 -1.91 -24.58
CA ILE A 102 36.37 -2.08 -24.11
C ILE A 102 36.96 -3.41 -24.60
N LYS A 103 36.20 -4.50 -24.54
CA LYS A 103 36.65 -5.82 -25.05
C LYS A 103 36.91 -5.79 -26.56
N HIS A 104 36.11 -5.06 -27.33
CA HIS A 104 36.35 -4.84 -28.76
C HIS A 104 37.63 -4.03 -29.01
N CYS A 105 37.81 -2.89 -28.31
CA CYS A 105 39.04 -2.09 -28.43
C CYS A 105 40.31 -2.90 -28.17
N LYS A 106 40.32 -3.77 -27.15
CA LYS A 106 41.49 -4.60 -26.83
C LYS A 106 41.74 -5.68 -27.87
N ALA A 107 40.69 -6.30 -28.42
CA ALA A 107 40.84 -7.28 -29.50
C ALA A 107 41.47 -6.65 -30.76
N ASP A 108 41.01 -5.45 -31.13
CA ASP A 108 41.51 -4.71 -32.27
C ASP A 108 42.97 -4.25 -32.08
N ALA A 109 43.40 -3.97 -30.85
CA ALA A 109 44.79 -3.64 -30.53
C ALA A 109 45.76 -4.82 -30.64
N ILE A 110 45.25 -6.06 -30.58
CA ILE A 110 46.03 -7.31 -30.66
C ILE A 110 46.13 -7.83 -32.12
N GLY A 111 45.14 -7.52 -32.97
CA GLY A 111 45.11 -7.89 -34.38
C GLY A 111 45.78 -6.87 -35.30
N ILE A 112 47.08 -7.00 -35.55
CA ILE A 112 47.89 -6.04 -36.34
C ILE A 112 47.49 -5.94 -37.84
N ASP A 113 46.65 -6.83 -38.38
CA ASP A 113 46.38 -6.90 -39.84
C ASP A 113 44.89 -7.05 -40.25
N SER A 114 43.92 -6.55 -39.48
CA SER A 114 42.51 -6.52 -39.94
C SER A 114 42.07 -5.11 -40.39
N PRO A 115 41.75 -4.89 -41.68
CA PRO A 115 41.21 -3.63 -42.18
C PRO A 115 39.71 -3.55 -41.85
N ARG A 116 39.35 -3.40 -40.57
CA ARG A 116 38.00 -2.95 -40.18
C ARG A 116 38.04 -1.44 -39.97
N PRO A 117 37.07 -0.67 -40.49
CA PRO A 117 37.09 0.78 -40.37
C PRO A 117 36.68 1.23 -38.95
N LEU A 118 37.57 1.03 -37.96
CA LEU A 118 37.46 1.61 -36.61
C LEU A 118 37.40 3.14 -36.63
N LYS A 119 37.94 3.77 -37.68
CA LYS A 119 37.83 5.21 -37.91
C LYS A 119 36.40 5.71 -38.20
N ALA A 120 35.44 4.82 -38.53
CA ALA A 120 34.09 5.24 -38.87
C ALA A 120 33.19 5.50 -37.64
N TRP A 121 33.51 4.94 -36.47
CA TRP A 121 32.63 4.95 -35.31
C TRP A 121 33.18 5.68 -34.07
N ASP A 122 34.44 6.11 -34.09
CA ASP A 122 35.14 6.78 -32.97
C ASP A 122 34.93 6.08 -31.60
N ILE A 123 35.32 4.81 -31.53
CA ILE A 123 35.12 3.99 -30.33
C ILE A 123 35.79 4.59 -29.07
N PRO A 124 37.01 5.16 -29.11
CA PRO A 124 37.61 5.79 -27.94
C PRO A 124 36.77 6.93 -27.36
N GLU A 125 36.20 7.80 -28.22
CA GLU A 125 35.31 8.87 -27.76
C GLU A 125 34.03 8.32 -27.14
N ARG A 126 33.44 7.28 -27.74
CA ARG A 126 32.26 6.59 -27.23
C ARG A 126 32.47 5.94 -25.87
N VAL A 127 33.63 5.33 -25.65
CA VAL A 127 34.03 4.74 -24.36
C VAL A 127 34.12 5.84 -23.29
N GLU A 128 34.80 6.95 -23.58
CA GLU A 128 34.92 8.05 -22.61
C GLU A 128 33.58 8.76 -22.36
N ALA A 129 32.73 8.90 -23.37
CA ALA A 129 31.37 9.43 -23.21
C ALA A 129 30.53 8.54 -22.28
N ALA A 130 30.50 7.22 -22.56
CA ALA A 130 29.82 6.24 -21.72
C ALA A 130 30.34 6.25 -20.28
N ARG A 131 31.67 6.32 -20.08
CA ARG A 131 32.28 6.40 -18.75
C ARG A 131 31.83 7.64 -17.97
N ARG A 132 31.87 8.82 -18.58
CA ARG A 132 31.42 10.07 -17.94
C ARG A 132 29.93 10.04 -17.59
N ALA A 133 29.11 9.57 -18.53
CA ALA A 133 27.67 9.54 -18.33
C ALA A 133 27.25 8.50 -17.28
N LEU A 134 27.89 7.32 -17.28
CA LEU A 134 27.67 6.29 -16.26
C LEU A 134 28.07 6.79 -14.86
N GLN A 135 29.19 7.52 -14.74
CA GLN A 135 29.57 8.13 -13.45
C GLN A 135 28.48 9.10 -12.93
N SER A 136 27.90 9.90 -13.82
CA SER A 136 26.78 10.79 -13.47
C SER A 136 25.54 9.99 -13.05
N ALA A 137 25.19 8.92 -13.78
CA ALA A 137 24.05 8.08 -13.47
C ALA A 137 24.20 7.38 -12.11
N LEU A 138 25.39 6.84 -11.80
CA LEU A 138 25.69 6.20 -10.51
C LEU A 138 25.62 7.19 -9.34
N ASN A 139 26.08 8.43 -9.54
CA ASN A 139 26.02 9.47 -8.50
C ASN A 139 24.57 9.87 -8.16
N ASN A 140 23.64 9.75 -9.11
CA ASN A 140 22.24 10.09 -8.91
C ASN A 140 21.36 8.87 -8.59
N TRP A 141 21.95 7.69 -8.38
CA TRP A 141 21.21 6.45 -8.20
C TRP A 141 20.82 6.20 -6.75
N ASP A 142 19.51 6.13 -6.48
CA ASP A 142 18.98 5.62 -5.22
C ASP A 142 18.91 4.08 -5.25
N VAL A 143 19.95 3.47 -4.66
CA VAL A 143 20.09 2.01 -4.54
C VAL A 143 18.94 1.38 -3.74
N ASN A 144 18.42 2.06 -2.71
CA ASN A 144 17.44 1.48 -1.79
C ASN A 144 16.03 1.41 -2.39
N GLN A 145 15.74 2.24 -3.40
CA GLN A 145 14.45 2.25 -4.11
C GLN A 145 14.42 1.33 -5.35
N THR A 146 15.50 0.60 -5.63
CA THR A 146 15.62 -0.21 -6.84
C THR A 146 14.93 -1.58 -6.68
N LEU A 147 14.03 -1.90 -7.61
CA LEU A 147 13.25 -3.15 -7.60
C LEU A 147 13.78 -4.27 -8.53
N HIS A 148 14.65 -3.93 -9.47
CA HIS A 148 14.94 -4.78 -10.63
C HIS A 148 15.56 -6.13 -10.25
N VAL A 149 15.35 -7.15 -11.08
CA VAL A 149 15.78 -8.51 -10.78
C VAL A 149 17.31 -8.57 -10.77
N GLY A 150 17.87 -8.96 -9.64
CA GLY A 150 19.30 -9.30 -9.53
C GLY A 150 20.26 -8.12 -9.56
N PHE A 151 19.79 -6.86 -9.61
CA PHE A 151 20.67 -5.68 -9.72
C PHE A 151 21.77 -5.65 -8.64
N GLU A 152 21.44 -6.12 -7.44
CA GLU A 152 22.37 -6.14 -6.30
C GLU A 152 23.53 -7.15 -6.47
N MET A 153 23.47 -8.01 -7.49
CA MET A 153 24.55 -8.91 -7.92
C MET A 153 25.13 -8.48 -9.27
N LEU A 154 24.28 -8.06 -10.22
CA LEU A 154 24.67 -7.68 -11.57
C LEU A 154 25.56 -6.43 -11.59
N VAL A 155 25.16 -5.36 -10.89
CA VAL A 155 25.94 -4.11 -10.86
C VAL A 155 27.32 -4.34 -10.24
N PRO A 156 27.47 -4.97 -9.06
CA PRO A 156 28.79 -5.31 -8.53
C PRO A 156 29.60 -6.22 -9.45
N GLY A 157 28.96 -7.19 -10.11
CA GLY A 157 29.62 -8.10 -11.05
C GLY A 157 30.21 -7.39 -12.27
N LEU A 158 29.47 -6.44 -12.85
CA LEU A 158 29.93 -5.63 -13.98
C LEU A 158 30.99 -4.61 -13.57
N LEU A 159 30.82 -3.97 -12.41
CA LEU A 159 31.83 -3.04 -11.87
C LEU A 159 33.17 -3.75 -11.62
N ARG A 160 33.16 -5.00 -11.12
CA ARG A 160 34.39 -5.80 -10.99
C ARG A 160 35.04 -6.08 -12.35
N GLN A 161 34.26 -6.52 -13.34
CA GLN A 161 34.79 -6.79 -14.67
C GLN A 161 35.35 -5.54 -15.33
N LEU A 162 34.68 -4.38 -15.20
CA LEU A 162 35.22 -3.11 -15.67
C LEU A 162 36.52 -2.71 -14.95
N ALA A 163 36.61 -2.98 -13.63
CA ALA A 163 37.83 -2.73 -12.87
C ALA A 163 39.00 -3.60 -13.34
N GLU A 164 38.77 -4.87 -13.70
CA GLU A 164 39.76 -5.74 -14.34
C GLU A 164 40.24 -5.17 -15.68
N GLU A 165 39.37 -4.44 -16.38
CA GLU A 165 39.71 -3.74 -17.62
C GLU A 165 40.35 -2.35 -17.39
N GLY A 166 40.48 -1.88 -16.14
CA GLY A 166 41.09 -0.61 -15.75
C GLY A 166 40.13 0.57 -15.56
N VAL A 167 38.82 0.32 -15.52
CA VAL A 167 37.78 1.35 -15.34
C VAL A 167 37.09 1.19 -13.98
N VAL A 168 37.23 2.19 -13.11
CA VAL A 168 36.69 2.18 -11.73
C VAL A 168 35.76 3.38 -11.53
N PHE A 169 34.71 3.17 -10.74
CA PHE A 169 33.72 4.18 -10.37
C PHE A 169 33.64 4.31 -8.84
N ASP A 170 33.45 5.53 -8.36
CA ASP A 170 33.17 5.87 -6.96
C ASP A 170 31.88 6.70 -6.91
N PHE A 171 30.96 6.37 -6.01
CA PHE A 171 29.64 7.01 -5.93
C PHE A 171 28.98 6.78 -4.57
N ASP A 172 28.14 7.71 -4.13
CA ASP A 172 27.54 7.73 -2.78
C ASP A 172 26.77 6.45 -2.42
N GLY A 173 26.10 5.83 -3.40
CA GLY A 173 25.33 4.59 -3.23
C GLY A 173 26.16 3.31 -2.99
N GLN A 174 27.49 3.36 -3.09
CA GLN A 174 28.35 2.18 -3.08
C GLN A 174 28.27 1.36 -1.79
N ALA A 175 28.18 2.03 -0.62
CA ALA A 175 28.06 1.34 0.67
C ALA A 175 26.75 0.55 0.79
N ALA A 176 25.63 1.16 0.36
CA ALA A 176 24.32 0.51 0.34
C ALA A 176 24.31 -0.69 -0.61
N LEU A 177 24.85 -0.53 -1.83
CA LEU A 177 24.96 -1.61 -2.80
C LEU A 177 25.82 -2.77 -2.27
N THR A 178 26.95 -2.47 -1.63
CA THR A 178 27.84 -3.48 -1.04
C THR A 178 27.13 -4.25 0.07
N ALA A 179 26.35 -3.57 0.92
CA ALA A 179 25.57 -4.24 1.96
C ALA A 179 24.52 -5.21 1.37
N LEU A 180 23.84 -4.82 0.29
CA LEU A 180 22.90 -5.70 -0.41
C LEU A 180 23.61 -6.89 -1.07
N TYR A 181 24.74 -6.65 -1.72
CA TYR A 181 25.57 -7.69 -2.35
C TYR A 181 26.02 -8.73 -1.30
N GLN A 182 26.56 -8.28 -0.16
CA GLN A 182 27.00 -9.19 0.90
C GLN A 182 25.85 -10.01 1.50
N LYS A 183 24.68 -9.39 1.69
CA LYS A 183 23.47 -10.10 2.14
C LYS A 183 23.04 -11.20 1.17
N LYS A 184 23.17 -10.98 -0.15
CA LYS A 184 22.87 -12.00 -1.15
C LYS A 184 23.95 -13.08 -1.24
N LEU A 185 25.23 -12.68 -1.23
CA LEU A 185 26.36 -13.60 -1.29
C LEU A 185 26.39 -14.55 -0.08
N ALA A 186 26.04 -14.07 1.11
CA ALA A 186 25.96 -14.90 2.33
C ALA A 186 24.95 -16.07 2.22
N ARG A 187 24.02 -16.03 1.26
CA ARG A 187 23.04 -17.08 1.00
C ARG A 187 23.42 -17.97 -0.18
N LEU A 188 24.49 -17.63 -0.89
CA LEU A 188 25.00 -18.41 -2.01
C LEU A 188 25.90 -19.52 -1.47
N HIS A 189 25.46 -20.77 -1.61
CA HIS A 189 26.32 -21.93 -1.39
C HIS A 189 26.83 -22.46 -2.73
N PRO A 190 28.14 -22.76 -2.88
CA PRO A 190 28.71 -23.25 -4.14
C PRO A 190 27.99 -24.49 -4.71
N ASP A 191 27.40 -25.31 -3.84
CA ASP A 191 26.70 -26.53 -4.24
C ASP A 191 25.31 -26.27 -4.83
N MET A 192 24.73 -25.08 -4.65
CA MET A 192 23.42 -24.74 -5.22
C MET A 192 23.42 -24.84 -6.74
N LEU A 193 24.44 -24.26 -7.38
CA LEU A 193 24.59 -24.24 -8.83
C LEU A 193 25.20 -25.53 -9.39
N ALA A 194 26.02 -26.22 -8.58
CA ALA A 194 26.62 -27.49 -9.00
C ALA A 194 25.66 -28.68 -8.90
N SER A 195 24.58 -28.55 -8.12
CA SER A 195 23.52 -29.55 -8.07
C SER A 195 22.72 -29.61 -9.38
N THR A 196 21.95 -30.67 -9.57
CA THR A 196 20.99 -30.79 -10.69
C THR A 196 19.74 -29.92 -10.49
N GLN A 197 19.58 -29.28 -9.32
CA GLN A 197 18.43 -28.43 -9.03
C GLN A 197 18.65 -27.04 -9.63
N GLN A 198 17.70 -26.60 -10.45
CA GLN A 198 17.71 -25.24 -10.98
C GLN A 198 17.43 -24.21 -9.87
N THR A 199 18.06 -23.04 -9.99
CA THR A 199 17.81 -21.88 -9.12
C THR A 199 17.74 -20.62 -9.97
N THR A 200 17.09 -19.57 -9.46
CA THR A 200 16.96 -18.29 -10.17
C THR A 200 18.30 -17.64 -10.53
N LEU A 201 19.38 -18.01 -9.85
CA LEU A 201 20.74 -17.56 -10.16
C LEU A 201 21.19 -17.97 -11.57
N LEU A 202 20.67 -19.07 -12.12
CA LEU A 202 20.99 -19.49 -13.49
C LEU A 202 20.51 -18.49 -14.54
N HIS A 203 19.55 -17.62 -14.21
CA HIS A 203 19.08 -16.56 -15.12
C HIS A 203 20.02 -15.33 -15.11
N SER A 204 20.96 -15.26 -14.17
CA SER A 204 21.86 -14.11 -13.97
C SER A 204 23.32 -14.55 -13.73
N LEU A 205 23.79 -15.59 -14.42
CA LEU A 205 25.14 -16.14 -14.21
C LEU A 205 26.24 -15.13 -14.50
N GLU A 206 25.99 -14.14 -15.34
CA GLU A 206 26.94 -13.09 -15.69
C GLU A 206 27.39 -12.25 -14.49
N ALA A 207 26.59 -12.19 -13.41
CA ALA A 207 27.00 -11.58 -12.14
C ALA A 207 28.08 -12.38 -11.39
N LEU A 208 28.24 -13.66 -11.75
CA LEU A 208 29.15 -14.60 -11.13
C LEU A 208 30.45 -14.81 -11.92
N ALA A 209 30.64 -14.07 -13.02
CA ALA A 209 31.90 -14.03 -13.74
C ALA A 209 33.07 -13.69 -12.79
N GLY A 210 34.14 -14.48 -12.85
CA GLY A 210 35.33 -14.34 -12.01
C GLY A 210 35.18 -14.82 -10.55
N VAL A 211 33.98 -15.21 -10.11
CA VAL A 211 33.72 -15.64 -8.71
C VAL A 211 33.16 -17.06 -8.58
N PHE A 212 32.74 -17.67 -9.69
CA PHE A 212 32.24 -19.05 -9.72
C PHE A 212 32.88 -19.85 -10.86
N ASP A 213 33.04 -21.16 -10.67
CA ASP A 213 33.56 -22.07 -11.70
C ASP A 213 32.44 -22.50 -12.67
N PHE A 214 32.42 -21.90 -13.86
CA PHE A 214 31.44 -22.18 -14.90
C PHE A 214 31.55 -23.59 -15.51
N GLY A 215 32.69 -24.29 -15.32
CA GLY A 215 32.83 -25.68 -15.74
C GLY A 215 31.84 -26.62 -15.05
N ARG A 216 31.32 -26.23 -13.89
CA ARG A 216 30.32 -27.01 -13.12
C ARG A 216 28.88 -26.79 -13.58
N LEU A 217 28.62 -25.98 -14.62
CA LEU A 217 27.26 -25.57 -15.00
C LEU A 217 26.72 -26.30 -16.24
N ARG A 218 27.54 -27.10 -16.93
CA ARG A 218 27.22 -27.67 -18.24
C ARG A 218 25.92 -28.48 -18.30
N HIS A 219 25.54 -29.12 -17.19
CA HIS A 219 24.31 -29.91 -17.11
C HIS A 219 23.03 -29.06 -17.10
N HIS A 220 23.12 -27.77 -16.79
CA HIS A 220 21.96 -26.85 -16.84
C HIS A 220 21.68 -26.31 -18.25
N CYS A 221 22.65 -26.37 -19.17
CA CYS A 221 22.49 -25.81 -20.51
C CYS A 221 21.68 -26.72 -21.45
N SER A 222 20.73 -26.16 -22.19
CA SER A 222 20.03 -26.82 -23.28
C SER A 222 20.04 -25.99 -24.57
N ALA A 223 19.77 -26.62 -25.73
CA ALA A 223 19.64 -25.88 -26.99
C ALA A 223 18.30 -25.13 -27.09
N TYR A 224 17.30 -25.52 -26.29
CA TYR A 224 15.98 -24.90 -26.28
C TYR A 224 15.96 -23.61 -25.43
N SER A 225 16.63 -23.64 -24.28
CA SER A 225 16.54 -22.60 -23.26
C SER A 225 17.87 -22.03 -22.80
N GLY A 226 19.01 -22.48 -23.34
CA GLY A 226 20.32 -22.03 -22.89
C GLY A 226 20.48 -22.23 -21.38
N MET A 227 20.92 -21.18 -20.68
CA MET A 227 20.94 -21.08 -19.23
C MET A 227 19.68 -20.39 -18.71
N LEU A 228 18.71 -21.19 -18.28
CA LEU A 228 17.42 -20.78 -17.69
C LEU A 228 16.69 -19.68 -18.50
N GLY A 229 16.76 -19.73 -19.83
CA GLY A 229 16.04 -18.83 -20.71
C GLY A 229 16.61 -17.40 -20.80
N SER A 230 17.84 -17.14 -20.34
CA SER A 230 18.47 -15.82 -20.46
C SER A 230 19.59 -15.79 -21.52
N PRO A 231 19.50 -14.91 -22.53
CA PRO A 231 20.59 -14.69 -23.48
C PRO A 231 21.88 -14.18 -22.84
N ALA A 232 21.85 -13.19 -21.94
CA ALA A 232 23.06 -12.73 -21.23
C ALA A 232 23.71 -13.83 -20.39
N SER A 233 22.91 -14.59 -19.64
CA SER A 233 23.43 -15.68 -18.80
C SER A 233 24.09 -16.77 -19.65
N THR A 234 23.46 -17.11 -20.78
CA THR A 234 23.99 -18.10 -21.73
C THR A 234 25.26 -17.61 -22.41
N ALA A 235 25.32 -16.33 -22.77
CA ALA A 235 26.52 -15.68 -23.32
C ALA A 235 27.67 -15.69 -22.30
N ALA A 236 27.41 -15.30 -21.05
CA ALA A 236 28.41 -15.36 -19.99
C ALA A 236 28.89 -16.80 -19.73
N TYR A 237 28.00 -17.79 -19.75
CA TYR A 237 28.40 -19.19 -19.68
C TYR A 237 29.33 -19.58 -20.81
N LEU A 238 29.00 -19.22 -22.06
CA LEU A 238 29.83 -19.55 -23.22
C LEU A 238 31.20 -18.85 -23.19
N LEU A 239 31.26 -17.63 -22.63
CA LEU A 239 32.50 -16.86 -22.45
C LEU A 239 33.45 -17.43 -21.38
N HIS A 240 32.90 -18.02 -20.32
CA HIS A 240 33.66 -18.39 -19.13
C HIS A 240 33.76 -19.91 -18.91
N ALA A 241 33.00 -20.72 -19.65
CA ALA A 241 33.14 -22.17 -19.60
C ALA A 241 34.50 -22.62 -20.15
N PRO A 242 35.14 -23.65 -19.55
CA PRO A 242 36.42 -24.15 -20.02
C PRO A 242 36.33 -24.86 -21.38
N GLU A 243 35.15 -25.36 -21.74
CA GLU A 243 34.87 -26.02 -23.01
C GLU A 243 33.71 -25.35 -23.73
N TRP A 244 33.82 -25.25 -25.05
CA TRP A 244 32.76 -24.69 -25.89
C TRP A 244 31.51 -25.58 -25.90
N ASP A 245 30.34 -25.01 -25.60
CA ASP A 245 29.07 -25.73 -25.58
C ASP A 245 28.21 -25.36 -26.79
N VAL A 246 28.15 -26.26 -27.78
CA VAL A 246 27.37 -26.07 -29.01
C VAL A 246 25.89 -25.84 -28.74
N ARG A 247 25.35 -26.33 -27.61
CA ARG A 247 23.95 -26.11 -27.22
C ARG A 247 23.70 -24.64 -26.87
N ALA A 248 24.62 -24.02 -26.13
CA ALA A 248 24.53 -22.61 -25.77
C ALA A 248 24.62 -21.72 -27.03
N GLN A 249 25.56 -22.02 -27.93
CA GLN A 249 25.65 -21.35 -29.24
C GLN A 249 24.36 -21.49 -30.04
N SER A 250 23.85 -22.72 -30.18
CA SER A 250 22.62 -23.00 -30.94
C SER A 250 21.41 -22.23 -30.39
N TYR A 251 21.31 -22.13 -29.06
CA TYR A 251 20.30 -21.32 -28.41
C TYR A 251 20.44 -19.84 -28.78
N LEU A 252 21.62 -19.24 -28.64
CA LEU A 252 21.84 -17.81 -28.93
C LEU A 252 21.60 -17.46 -30.40
N GLU A 253 22.09 -18.30 -31.33
CA GLU A 253 21.81 -18.14 -32.77
C GLU A 253 20.31 -18.20 -33.07
N ASN A 254 19.58 -19.08 -32.37
CA ASN A 254 18.14 -19.15 -32.51
C ASN A 254 17.46 -17.88 -31.98
N VAL A 255 17.88 -17.35 -30.82
CA VAL A 255 17.35 -16.10 -30.28
C VAL A 255 17.56 -14.95 -31.28
N VAL A 256 18.77 -14.77 -31.80
CA VAL A 256 19.08 -13.72 -32.80
C VAL A 256 18.21 -13.86 -34.05
N ARG A 257 18.02 -15.09 -34.55
CA ARG A 257 17.16 -15.36 -35.70
C ARG A 257 15.69 -15.01 -35.42
N SER A 258 15.18 -15.38 -34.25
CA SER A 258 13.81 -15.09 -33.83
C SER A 258 13.52 -13.59 -33.68
N TYR A 259 14.56 -12.77 -33.46
CA TYR A 259 14.47 -11.30 -33.36
C TYR A 259 14.93 -10.58 -34.64
N GLY A 260 14.71 -11.23 -35.79
CA GLY A 260 14.90 -10.61 -37.11
C GLY A 260 16.36 -10.49 -37.56
N SER A 261 17.30 -11.16 -36.87
CA SER A 261 18.73 -11.14 -37.20
C SER A 261 19.35 -9.73 -37.22
N CYS A 262 18.74 -8.78 -36.51
CA CYS A 262 19.26 -7.42 -36.37
C CYS A 262 20.40 -7.29 -35.34
N GLY A 263 20.70 -8.39 -34.64
CA GLY A 263 21.70 -8.48 -33.57
C GLY A 263 21.17 -8.18 -32.17
N GLY A 264 20.03 -7.49 -32.06
CA GLY A 264 19.35 -7.30 -30.78
C GLY A 264 18.65 -8.58 -30.29
N VAL A 265 18.71 -8.83 -28.99
CA VAL A 265 18.05 -9.98 -28.32
C VAL A 265 17.26 -9.53 -27.09
N PRO A 266 16.20 -10.26 -26.69
CA PRO A 266 15.42 -9.96 -25.48
C PRO A 266 16.20 -10.35 -24.21
N SER A 267 15.64 -10.01 -23.06
CA SER A 267 16.18 -10.48 -21.77
C SER A 267 15.76 -11.91 -21.39
N GLY A 268 14.63 -12.39 -21.92
CA GLY A 268 14.11 -13.74 -21.74
C GLY A 268 13.67 -14.39 -23.05
N PHE A 269 14.08 -15.63 -23.30
CA PHE A 269 13.61 -16.44 -24.43
C PHE A 269 13.82 -17.95 -24.20
N PRO A 270 12.91 -18.84 -24.64
CA PRO A 270 11.57 -18.54 -25.13
C PRO A 270 10.60 -18.25 -23.97
N THR A 271 9.41 -17.69 -24.25
CA THR A 271 8.38 -17.31 -23.27
C THR A 271 6.94 -17.79 -23.61
N PRO A 272 6.75 -18.99 -24.19
CA PRO A 272 5.45 -19.41 -24.70
C PRO A 272 4.42 -19.67 -23.59
N VAL A 273 4.80 -20.29 -22.47
CA VAL A 273 3.84 -20.59 -21.38
C VAL A 273 3.29 -19.29 -20.82
N PHE A 274 4.16 -18.33 -20.53
CA PHE A 274 3.78 -17.02 -20.03
C PHE A 274 2.86 -16.28 -21.01
N GLU A 275 3.24 -16.17 -22.29
CA GLU A 275 2.43 -15.42 -23.28
C GLU A 275 1.08 -16.08 -23.58
N ILE A 276 1.01 -17.41 -23.68
CA ILE A 276 -0.23 -18.15 -23.92
C ILE A 276 -1.14 -18.02 -22.71
N SER A 277 -0.65 -18.35 -21.52
CA SER A 277 -1.47 -18.40 -20.32
C SER A 277 -2.04 -17.03 -19.96
N TRP A 278 -1.24 -15.95 -20.01
CA TRP A 278 -1.74 -14.60 -19.76
C TRP A 278 -2.77 -14.15 -20.80
N THR A 279 -2.52 -14.41 -22.09
CA THR A 279 -3.44 -13.97 -23.14
C THR A 279 -4.77 -14.71 -23.05
N MET A 280 -4.74 -16.04 -22.93
CA MET A 280 -5.95 -16.86 -22.88
C MET A 280 -6.76 -16.59 -21.61
N SER A 281 -6.12 -16.56 -20.44
CA SER A 281 -6.80 -16.25 -19.18
C SER A 281 -7.38 -14.83 -19.16
N THR A 282 -6.66 -13.83 -19.67
CA THR A 282 -7.11 -12.43 -19.70
C THR A 282 -8.31 -12.24 -20.61
N LEU A 283 -8.29 -12.79 -21.83
CA LEU A 283 -9.41 -12.68 -22.76
C LEU A 283 -10.65 -13.41 -22.23
N LEU A 284 -10.51 -14.68 -21.85
CA LEU A 284 -11.64 -15.51 -21.42
C LEU A 284 -12.24 -15.04 -20.08
N ALA A 285 -11.45 -14.40 -19.21
CA ALA A 285 -11.96 -13.80 -17.98
C ALA A 285 -12.80 -12.52 -18.20
N ASN A 286 -12.76 -11.93 -19.40
CA ASN A 286 -13.26 -10.58 -19.66
C ASN A 286 -14.20 -10.51 -20.88
N GLY A 287 -15.15 -11.44 -20.92
CA GLY A 287 -16.33 -11.38 -21.79
C GLY A 287 -16.16 -12.05 -23.15
N PHE A 288 -15.01 -12.65 -23.43
CA PHE A 288 -14.86 -13.57 -24.55
C PHE A 288 -15.20 -15.00 -24.08
N SER A 289 -15.80 -15.78 -24.96
CA SER A 289 -16.13 -17.19 -24.73
C SER A 289 -15.27 -18.09 -25.63
N VAL A 290 -15.14 -19.38 -25.32
CA VAL A 290 -14.37 -20.31 -26.16
C VAL A 290 -14.97 -20.45 -27.55
N GLU A 291 -16.28 -20.26 -27.70
CA GLU A 291 -17.00 -20.29 -28.97
C GLU A 291 -16.66 -19.11 -29.89
N ASP A 292 -16.08 -18.04 -29.34
CA ASP A 292 -15.67 -16.86 -30.11
C ASP A 292 -14.42 -17.14 -30.96
N PHE A 293 -13.65 -18.18 -30.66
CA PHE A 293 -12.36 -18.46 -31.30
C PHE A 293 -12.39 -19.71 -32.17
N PRO A 294 -11.56 -19.80 -33.23
CA PRO A 294 -11.46 -21.01 -34.03
C PRO A 294 -11.01 -22.22 -33.18
N LYS A 295 -11.76 -23.32 -33.28
CA LYS A 295 -11.50 -24.54 -32.47
C LYS A 295 -10.10 -25.11 -32.67
N ASP A 296 -9.57 -25.05 -33.89
CA ASP A 296 -8.21 -25.54 -34.17
C ASP A 296 -7.15 -24.69 -33.47
N ASP A 297 -7.31 -23.35 -33.47
CA ASP A 297 -6.39 -22.42 -32.79
C ASP A 297 -6.41 -22.67 -31.27
N LEU A 298 -7.61 -22.82 -30.69
CA LEU A 298 -7.78 -23.16 -29.28
C LEU A 298 -7.19 -24.53 -28.91
N ARG A 299 -7.38 -25.55 -29.76
CA ARG A 299 -6.80 -26.88 -29.53
C ARG A 299 -5.28 -26.80 -29.48
N VAL A 300 -4.64 -26.08 -30.41
CA VAL A 300 -3.17 -25.97 -30.45
C VAL A 300 -2.61 -25.34 -29.18
N VAL A 301 -3.20 -24.25 -28.68
CA VAL A 301 -2.72 -23.61 -27.44
C VAL A 301 -3.02 -24.45 -26.20
N THR A 302 -4.16 -25.16 -26.19
CA THR A 302 -4.56 -26.05 -25.09
C THR A 302 -3.64 -27.26 -24.99
N ASP A 303 -3.39 -27.93 -26.10
CA ASP A 303 -2.50 -29.09 -26.19
C ASP A 303 -1.07 -28.72 -25.79
N TYR A 304 -0.61 -27.52 -26.14
CA TYR A 304 0.70 -27.01 -25.75
C TYR A 304 0.84 -26.87 -24.22
N LEU A 305 -0.13 -26.20 -23.57
CA LEU A 305 -0.13 -26.03 -22.12
C LEU A 305 -0.31 -27.36 -21.39
N GLN A 306 -1.26 -28.21 -21.83
CA GLN A 306 -1.49 -29.52 -21.23
C GLN A 306 -0.22 -30.37 -21.23
N LYS A 307 0.44 -30.45 -22.39
CA LYS A 307 1.71 -31.17 -22.51
C LYS A 307 2.76 -30.64 -21.54
N ALA A 308 2.92 -29.32 -21.46
CA ALA A 308 3.90 -28.70 -20.56
C ALA A 308 3.61 -29.01 -19.09
N ILE A 309 2.33 -29.05 -18.69
CA ILE A 309 1.86 -29.36 -17.32
C ILE A 309 2.16 -30.82 -17.00
N ASP A 310 1.80 -31.74 -17.90
CA ASP A 310 1.97 -33.18 -17.71
C ASP A 310 3.45 -33.56 -17.60
N GLU A 311 4.30 -32.97 -18.44
CA GLU A 311 5.75 -33.23 -18.46
C GLU A 311 6.48 -32.69 -17.23
N GLN A 312 5.91 -31.71 -16.51
CA GLN A 312 6.54 -31.04 -15.35
C GLN A 312 5.80 -31.28 -14.02
N GLY A 313 4.93 -32.29 -13.98
CA GLY A 313 4.27 -32.71 -12.74
C GLY A 313 3.33 -31.66 -12.16
N GLY A 314 2.66 -30.88 -13.00
CA GLY A 314 1.62 -29.94 -12.59
C GLY A 314 2.07 -28.52 -12.26
N VAL A 315 3.36 -28.20 -12.40
CA VAL A 315 3.90 -26.84 -12.19
C VAL A 315 4.70 -26.38 -13.40
N LEU A 316 4.66 -25.08 -13.67
CA LEU A 316 5.31 -24.46 -14.84
C LEU A 316 6.12 -23.22 -14.46
N GLY A 317 7.12 -22.91 -15.28
CA GLY A 317 7.67 -21.56 -15.40
C GLY A 317 7.28 -20.95 -16.77
N PHE A 318 7.81 -19.77 -17.10
CA PHE A 318 7.47 -19.03 -18.32
C PHE A 318 7.70 -19.76 -19.66
N ALA A 319 8.42 -20.89 -19.65
CA ALA A 319 8.51 -21.83 -20.77
C ALA A 319 8.69 -23.28 -20.26
N PRO A 320 8.44 -24.30 -21.11
CA PRO A 320 8.68 -25.69 -20.73
C PRO A 320 10.12 -25.94 -20.27
N THR A 321 10.29 -26.80 -19.27
CA THR A 321 11.58 -27.21 -18.66
C THR A 321 12.34 -26.13 -17.89
N LEU A 322 11.80 -24.91 -17.82
CA LEU A 322 12.36 -23.84 -17.00
C LEU A 322 11.86 -23.95 -15.56
N LEU A 323 12.62 -23.33 -14.66
CA LEU A 323 12.35 -23.35 -13.23
C LEU A 323 10.91 -22.92 -12.94
N PRO A 324 10.07 -23.79 -12.35
CA PRO A 324 8.69 -23.46 -12.06
C PRO A 324 8.53 -22.39 -10.99
N ASP A 325 7.49 -21.58 -11.13
CA ASP A 325 7.08 -20.57 -10.16
C ASP A 325 5.56 -20.52 -9.98
N ALA A 326 5.13 -19.93 -8.87
CA ALA A 326 3.71 -19.89 -8.51
C ALA A 326 2.86 -19.02 -9.46
N ASP A 327 3.46 -18.01 -10.10
CA ASP A 327 2.74 -17.05 -10.93
C ASP A 327 2.39 -17.70 -12.27
N ASP A 328 3.41 -18.18 -13.00
CA ASP A 328 3.23 -18.90 -14.26
C ASP A 328 2.38 -20.16 -14.09
N THR A 329 2.59 -20.90 -13.01
CA THR A 329 1.75 -22.06 -12.69
C THR A 329 0.28 -21.65 -12.50
N ALA A 330 0.01 -20.66 -11.66
CA ALA A 330 -1.37 -20.26 -11.34
C ALA A 330 -2.11 -19.73 -12.58
N VAL A 331 -1.46 -18.88 -13.39
CA VAL A 331 -2.10 -18.32 -14.59
C VAL A 331 -2.27 -19.38 -15.69
N SER A 332 -1.38 -20.37 -15.77
CA SER A 332 -1.57 -21.52 -16.66
C SER A 332 -2.76 -22.38 -16.24
N LEU A 333 -2.92 -22.67 -14.95
CA LEU A 333 -4.11 -23.36 -14.43
C LEU A 333 -5.40 -22.58 -14.71
N LEU A 334 -5.35 -21.24 -14.63
CA LEU A 334 -6.46 -20.36 -14.99
C LEU A 334 -6.81 -20.42 -16.47
N ALA A 335 -5.80 -20.39 -17.35
CA ALA A 335 -6.00 -20.54 -18.78
C ALA A 335 -6.64 -21.90 -19.10
N MET A 336 -6.12 -22.99 -18.55
CA MET A 336 -6.65 -24.35 -18.74
C MET A 336 -8.09 -24.48 -18.26
N THR A 337 -8.39 -23.96 -17.06
CA THR A 337 -9.76 -23.95 -16.53
C THR A 337 -10.70 -23.17 -17.46
N SER A 338 -10.26 -22.01 -17.96
CA SER A 338 -11.07 -21.17 -18.86
C SER A 338 -11.29 -21.83 -20.23
N LEU A 339 -10.37 -22.70 -20.65
CA LEU A 339 -10.48 -23.53 -21.86
C LEU A 339 -11.32 -24.80 -21.65
N GLY A 340 -11.87 -25.01 -20.44
CA GLY A 340 -12.70 -26.16 -20.11
C GLY A 340 -11.92 -27.42 -19.76
N VAL A 341 -10.62 -27.30 -19.44
CA VAL A 341 -9.76 -28.42 -19.05
C VAL A 341 -9.52 -28.38 -17.54
N HIS A 342 -9.85 -29.49 -16.88
CA HIS A 342 -9.59 -29.65 -15.45
C HIS A 342 -8.15 -30.08 -15.21
N VAL A 343 -7.44 -29.33 -14.35
CA VAL A 343 -6.06 -29.62 -13.93
C VAL A 343 -5.98 -29.58 -12.41
N ASP A 344 -5.24 -30.54 -11.83
CA ASP A 344 -5.00 -30.61 -10.39
C ASP A 344 -4.20 -29.39 -9.90
N ARG A 345 -4.62 -28.83 -8.75
CA ARG A 345 -4.01 -27.67 -8.11
C ARG A 345 -3.09 -28.04 -6.95
N ALA A 346 -3.12 -29.28 -6.48
CA ALA A 346 -2.26 -29.72 -5.39
C ALA A 346 -0.76 -29.46 -5.63
N PRO A 347 -0.21 -29.63 -6.86
CA PRO A 347 1.20 -29.33 -7.13
C PRO A 347 1.60 -27.86 -6.92
N LEU A 348 0.69 -26.91 -7.21
CA LEU A 348 0.89 -25.48 -6.93
C LEU A 348 1.05 -25.27 -5.41
N ILE A 349 0.18 -25.88 -4.62
CA ILE A 349 0.21 -25.77 -3.15
C ILE A 349 1.50 -26.36 -2.58
N TRP A 350 1.79 -27.62 -2.91
CA TRP A 350 2.97 -28.32 -2.38
C TRP A 350 4.29 -27.64 -2.72
N SER A 351 4.35 -26.95 -3.86
CA SER A 351 5.58 -26.33 -4.33
C SER A 351 5.84 -24.94 -3.77
N PHE A 352 4.79 -24.17 -3.46
CA PHE A 352 4.90 -22.73 -3.27
C PHE A 352 4.23 -22.20 -2.00
N GLU A 353 3.42 -22.99 -1.31
CA GLU A 353 2.81 -22.58 -0.04
C GLU A 353 3.88 -22.31 1.03
N SER A 354 3.68 -21.25 1.80
CA SER A 354 4.47 -20.95 3.01
C SER A 354 3.54 -20.70 4.20
N SER A 355 4.09 -20.30 5.34
CA SER A 355 3.32 -20.13 6.58
C SER A 355 2.20 -19.11 6.46
N ASN A 356 2.42 -17.98 5.78
CA ASN A 356 1.48 -16.88 5.73
C ASN A 356 1.13 -16.38 4.31
N ARG A 357 1.70 -16.97 3.26
CA ARG A 357 1.51 -16.56 1.86
C ARG A 357 2.01 -17.64 0.89
N PHE A 358 1.90 -17.39 -0.41
CA PHE A 358 2.59 -18.16 -1.44
C PHE A 358 3.87 -17.45 -1.87
N LYS A 359 4.92 -18.24 -2.10
CA LYS A 359 6.17 -17.73 -2.66
C LYS A 359 6.14 -17.84 -4.18
N THR A 360 6.59 -16.83 -4.92
CA THR A 360 6.76 -16.97 -6.38
C THR A 360 7.78 -18.05 -6.68
N TYR A 361 8.99 -17.91 -6.12
CA TYR A 361 10.04 -18.93 -6.18
C TYR A 361 10.39 -19.43 -4.77
N ARG A 362 10.72 -20.72 -4.60
CA ARG A 362 11.03 -21.32 -3.28
C ARG A 362 12.10 -20.56 -2.47
N LEU A 363 13.10 -20.02 -3.17
CA LEU A 363 14.27 -19.33 -2.60
C LEU A 363 14.16 -17.79 -2.63
N GLU A 364 12.97 -17.24 -2.86
CA GLU A 364 12.81 -15.78 -2.94
C GLU A 364 12.97 -15.07 -1.58
N ARG A 365 13.32 -13.77 -1.64
CA ARG A 365 13.38 -12.87 -0.48
C ARG A 365 12.09 -12.09 -0.31
N THR A 366 11.73 -11.35 -1.34
CA THR A 366 10.59 -10.43 -1.34
C THR A 366 9.38 -11.14 -1.93
N PRO A 367 8.21 -11.15 -1.26
CA PRO A 367 6.98 -11.70 -1.82
C PRO A 367 6.50 -10.91 -3.03
N SER A 368 5.61 -11.51 -3.82
CA SER A 368 4.87 -10.83 -4.89
C SER A 368 3.38 -10.80 -4.57
N VAL A 369 2.77 -9.63 -4.72
CA VAL A 369 1.34 -9.45 -4.54
C VAL A 369 0.60 -9.97 -5.76
N SER A 370 1.12 -9.73 -6.97
CA SER A 370 0.51 -10.25 -8.22
C SER A 370 0.45 -11.79 -8.21
N ALA A 371 1.53 -12.46 -7.82
CA ALA A 371 1.57 -13.92 -7.76
C ALA A 371 0.56 -14.48 -6.75
N ASN A 372 0.41 -13.83 -5.58
CA ASN A 372 -0.60 -14.26 -4.60
C ASN A 372 -2.04 -13.98 -5.08
N CYS A 373 -2.27 -12.89 -5.82
CA CYS A 373 -3.56 -12.68 -6.50
C CYS A 373 -3.84 -13.79 -7.52
N ASN A 374 -2.88 -14.15 -8.36
CA ASN A 374 -3.05 -15.19 -9.37
C ASN A 374 -3.27 -16.57 -8.74
N VAL A 375 -2.52 -16.93 -7.70
CA VAL A 375 -2.77 -18.15 -6.91
C VAL A 375 -4.18 -18.14 -6.33
N LEU A 376 -4.60 -17.05 -5.68
CA LEU A 376 -5.95 -16.95 -5.12
C LEU A 376 -7.02 -17.14 -6.20
N VAL A 377 -6.89 -16.47 -7.35
CA VAL A 377 -7.83 -16.62 -8.46
C VAL A 377 -7.83 -18.06 -8.99
N ALA A 378 -6.68 -18.71 -9.13
CA ALA A 378 -6.56 -20.10 -9.56
C ALA A 378 -7.30 -21.07 -8.63
N LEU A 379 -7.20 -20.87 -7.31
CA LEU A 379 -7.92 -21.67 -6.32
C LEU A 379 -9.43 -21.40 -6.35
N LEU A 380 -9.84 -20.14 -6.48
CA LEU A 380 -11.25 -19.74 -6.54
C LEU A 380 -11.98 -20.23 -7.79
N THR A 381 -11.26 -20.49 -8.87
CA THR A 381 -11.83 -21.05 -10.10
C THR A 381 -11.68 -22.57 -10.19
N SER A 382 -11.34 -23.27 -9.10
CA SER A 382 -11.35 -24.74 -9.09
C SER A 382 -12.80 -25.24 -9.17
N PRO A 383 -13.20 -25.90 -10.27
CA PRO A 383 -14.51 -26.53 -10.32
C PRO A 383 -14.57 -27.62 -9.24
N ASP A 384 -15.68 -27.71 -8.52
CA ASP A 384 -16.03 -28.75 -7.53
C ASP A 384 -15.14 -28.87 -6.27
N ASP A 385 -13.91 -28.33 -6.28
CA ASP A 385 -12.89 -28.54 -5.25
C ASP A 385 -12.51 -27.28 -4.44
N VAL A 386 -13.19 -26.16 -4.66
CA VAL A 386 -12.83 -24.87 -4.01
C VAL A 386 -12.80 -24.94 -2.49
N ASP A 387 -13.69 -25.74 -1.89
CA ASP A 387 -13.79 -25.94 -0.45
C ASP A 387 -12.63 -26.77 0.14
N LEU A 388 -11.90 -27.54 -0.68
CA LEU A 388 -10.69 -28.27 -0.24
C LEU A 388 -9.54 -27.31 0.11
N TYR A 389 -9.56 -26.10 -0.44
CA TYR A 389 -8.47 -25.13 -0.33
C TYR A 389 -8.80 -23.95 0.59
N VAL A 390 -9.83 -24.05 1.45
CA VAL A 390 -10.24 -22.97 2.37
C VAL A 390 -9.06 -22.39 3.17
N PRO A 391 -8.17 -23.19 3.81
CA PRO A 391 -7.03 -22.64 4.56
C PRO A 391 -6.05 -21.85 3.68
N GLN A 392 -5.82 -22.30 2.45
CA GLN A 392 -4.94 -21.68 1.46
C GLN A 392 -5.55 -20.38 0.92
N ILE A 393 -6.85 -20.38 0.65
CA ILE A 393 -7.62 -19.21 0.21
C ILE A 393 -7.59 -18.16 1.32
N GLU A 394 -7.93 -18.53 2.56
CA GLU A 394 -7.92 -17.61 3.69
C GLU A 394 -6.53 -16.99 3.91
N LYS A 395 -5.47 -17.81 3.79
CA LYS A 395 -4.08 -17.37 3.87
C LYS A 395 -3.74 -16.33 2.80
N ALA A 396 -4.07 -16.61 1.54
CA ALA A 396 -3.81 -15.68 0.45
C ALA A 396 -4.58 -14.36 0.62
N VAL A 397 -5.86 -14.43 0.99
CA VAL A 397 -6.70 -13.23 1.20
C VAL A 397 -6.17 -12.40 2.37
N ARG A 398 -5.79 -13.01 3.51
CA ARG A 398 -5.17 -12.27 4.63
C ARG A 398 -3.85 -11.60 4.22
N PHE A 399 -3.00 -12.30 3.48
CA PHE A 399 -1.76 -11.71 2.97
C PHE A 399 -2.04 -10.50 2.07
N LEU A 400 -3.01 -10.61 1.16
CA LEU A 400 -3.37 -9.54 0.23
C LEU A 400 -4.01 -8.34 0.94
N CYS A 401 -4.97 -8.56 1.84
CA CYS A 401 -5.59 -7.50 2.65
C CYS A 401 -4.56 -6.82 3.56
N GLY A 402 -3.68 -7.59 4.23
CA GLY A 402 -2.61 -7.05 5.05
C GLY A 402 -1.59 -6.24 4.24
N SER A 403 -1.20 -6.73 3.05
CA SER A 403 -0.30 -5.99 2.16
C SER A 403 -0.93 -4.69 1.65
N TRP A 404 -2.25 -4.68 1.41
CA TRP A 404 -3.00 -3.48 1.06
C TRP A 404 -3.05 -2.47 2.21
N ASN A 405 -3.41 -2.93 3.42
CA ASN A 405 -3.56 -2.06 4.58
C ASN A 405 -2.24 -1.45 5.03
N ALA A 406 -1.12 -2.15 4.86
CA ALA A 406 0.23 -1.65 5.13
C ALA A 406 0.84 -0.79 4.00
N ASP A 407 0.09 -0.54 2.92
CA ASP A 407 0.55 0.14 1.69
C ASP A 407 1.79 -0.52 1.04
N HIS A 408 1.91 -1.84 1.18
CA HIS A 408 3.00 -2.68 0.66
C HIS A 408 2.58 -3.45 -0.60
N LEU A 409 2.02 -2.73 -1.58
CA LEU A 409 1.48 -3.31 -2.82
C LEU A 409 2.42 -3.25 -4.02
N GLN A 410 3.59 -2.65 -3.83
CA GLN A 410 4.58 -2.54 -4.89
C GLN A 410 5.04 -3.95 -5.28
N ASP A 411 4.63 -4.36 -6.48
CA ASP A 411 5.00 -5.66 -7.02
C ASP A 411 6.38 -5.60 -7.70
N LYS A 412 7.06 -6.74 -7.73
CA LYS A 412 8.42 -6.86 -8.28
C LYS A 412 8.46 -7.26 -9.75
N TRP A 413 7.30 -7.48 -10.38
CA TRP A 413 7.20 -7.90 -11.79
C TRP A 413 6.60 -6.82 -12.70
N ASN A 414 5.92 -5.82 -12.16
CA ASN A 414 5.31 -4.74 -12.95
C ASN A 414 5.36 -3.38 -12.21
N LEU A 415 5.79 -2.31 -12.91
CA LEU A 415 5.88 -0.95 -12.38
C LEU A 415 4.53 -0.23 -12.29
N ALA A 416 3.48 -0.73 -12.94
CA ALA A 416 2.15 -0.14 -12.86
C ALA A 416 1.39 -0.66 -11.64
N ALA A 417 1.10 0.23 -10.68
CA ALA A 417 0.21 -0.10 -9.56
C ALA A 417 -1.18 -0.55 -10.06
N GLU A 418 -1.65 -0.01 -11.19
CA GLU A 418 -2.91 -0.39 -11.82
C GLU A 418 -2.98 -1.89 -12.15
N TYR A 419 -1.85 -2.52 -12.49
CA TYR A 419 -1.77 -3.96 -12.76
C TYR A 419 -2.11 -4.77 -11.51
N THR A 420 -1.41 -4.51 -10.41
CA THR A 420 -1.64 -5.19 -9.12
C THR A 420 -3.05 -4.90 -8.59
N TYR A 421 -3.53 -3.67 -8.74
CA TYR A 421 -4.86 -3.27 -8.28
C TYR A 421 -5.98 -3.98 -9.05
N MET A 422 -5.81 -4.15 -10.37
CA MET A 422 -6.72 -4.93 -11.21
C MET A 422 -6.77 -6.39 -10.75
N LEU A 423 -5.62 -7.03 -10.51
CA LEU A 423 -5.57 -8.42 -10.05
C LEU A 423 -6.24 -8.58 -8.68
N LEU A 424 -5.99 -7.66 -7.74
CA LEU A 424 -6.60 -7.68 -6.42
C LEU A 424 -8.12 -7.50 -6.50
N ALA A 425 -8.60 -6.54 -7.29
CA ALA A 425 -10.03 -6.33 -7.50
C ALA A 425 -10.70 -7.58 -8.11
N SER A 426 -10.06 -8.22 -9.10
CA SER A 426 -10.54 -9.47 -9.70
C SER A 426 -10.60 -10.61 -8.69
N ALA A 427 -9.55 -10.79 -7.89
CA ALA A 427 -9.47 -11.85 -6.88
C ALA A 427 -10.53 -11.69 -5.78
N LEU A 428 -10.68 -10.48 -5.23
CA LEU A 428 -11.65 -10.20 -4.18
C LEU A 428 -13.09 -10.22 -4.68
N TYR A 429 -13.35 -9.75 -5.90
CA TYR A 429 -14.65 -9.94 -6.55
C TYR A 429 -15.01 -11.43 -6.65
N ARG A 430 -14.09 -12.26 -7.17
CA ARG A 430 -14.31 -13.70 -7.32
C ARG A 430 -14.51 -14.40 -5.98
N LEU A 431 -13.77 -14.02 -4.95
CA LEU A 431 -13.93 -14.54 -3.59
C LEU A 431 -15.38 -14.35 -3.12
N LEU A 432 -15.91 -13.12 -3.25
CA LEU A 432 -17.28 -12.82 -2.88
C LEU A 432 -18.29 -13.57 -3.76
N SER A 433 -18.04 -13.70 -5.07
CA SER A 433 -18.92 -14.45 -5.98
C SER A 433 -19.01 -15.93 -5.60
N VAL A 434 -17.87 -16.57 -5.28
CA VAL A 434 -17.84 -17.98 -4.84
C VAL A 434 -18.54 -18.14 -3.49
N TYR A 435 -18.27 -17.22 -2.54
CA TYR A 435 -18.93 -17.22 -1.23
C TYR A 435 -20.45 -17.07 -1.35
N ALA A 436 -20.92 -16.14 -2.20
CA ALA A 436 -22.34 -15.96 -2.52
C ALA A 436 -22.96 -17.22 -3.13
N GLY A 437 -22.18 -17.99 -3.89
CA GLY A 437 -22.58 -19.26 -4.51
C GLY A 437 -22.81 -20.41 -3.52
N GLY A 438 -22.42 -20.29 -2.25
CA GLY A 438 -22.65 -21.31 -1.24
C GLY A 438 -21.38 -21.94 -0.66
N SER A 439 -20.23 -21.82 -1.33
CA SER A 439 -18.94 -22.35 -0.89
C SER A 439 -18.22 -21.40 0.08
N LEU A 440 -17.08 -21.83 0.62
CA LEU A 440 -16.17 -21.06 1.48
C LEU A 440 -16.80 -20.56 2.79
N ARG A 441 -17.82 -21.27 3.29
CA ARG A 441 -18.55 -20.89 4.52
C ARG A 441 -17.72 -20.99 5.80
N CYS A 442 -16.59 -21.69 5.74
CA CYS A 442 -15.64 -21.80 6.85
C CYS A 442 -14.63 -20.64 6.89
N LEU A 443 -14.64 -19.71 5.94
CA LEU A 443 -13.80 -18.52 6.00
C LEU A 443 -14.17 -17.64 7.20
N ALA A 444 -13.16 -17.00 7.78
CA ALA A 444 -13.37 -16.02 8.84
C ALA A 444 -14.36 -14.92 8.41
N ALA A 445 -15.41 -14.73 9.22
CA ALA A 445 -16.48 -13.76 8.92
C ALA A 445 -15.97 -12.31 8.82
N GLU A 446 -14.98 -11.94 9.64
CA GLU A 446 -14.34 -10.61 9.58
C GLU A 446 -13.71 -10.35 8.20
N LEU A 447 -13.06 -11.36 7.62
CA LEU A 447 -12.40 -11.23 6.32
C LEU A 447 -13.42 -10.86 5.23
N ILE A 448 -14.55 -11.55 5.19
CA ILE A 448 -15.61 -11.34 4.19
C ILE A 448 -16.41 -10.06 4.46
N LYS A 449 -16.68 -9.74 5.74
CA LYS A 449 -17.62 -8.66 6.13
C LYS A 449 -16.95 -7.32 6.42
N ILE A 450 -15.63 -7.29 6.63
CA ILE A 450 -14.87 -6.11 7.04
C ILE A 450 -13.66 -5.90 6.13
N ASP A 451 -12.66 -6.78 6.15
CA ASP A 451 -11.38 -6.52 5.48
C ASP A 451 -11.53 -6.42 3.95
N VAL A 452 -12.17 -7.41 3.31
CA VAL A 452 -12.37 -7.43 1.86
C VAL A 452 -13.19 -6.22 1.37
N PRO A 453 -14.34 -5.86 1.99
CA PRO A 453 -15.09 -4.66 1.62
C PRO A 453 -14.29 -3.36 1.75
N ILE A 454 -13.47 -3.20 2.80
CA ILE A 454 -12.60 -2.02 2.97
C ILE A 454 -11.62 -1.92 1.80
N VAL A 455 -10.95 -3.02 1.45
CA VAL A 455 -10.00 -3.04 0.33
C VAL A 455 -10.72 -2.71 -0.99
N LEU A 456 -11.90 -3.27 -1.24
CA LEU A 456 -12.67 -3.04 -2.47
C LEU A 456 -13.13 -1.59 -2.63
N VAL A 457 -13.63 -0.95 -1.56
CA VAL A 457 -14.04 0.47 -1.63
C VAL A 457 -12.83 1.38 -1.81
N GLN A 458 -11.72 1.10 -1.13
CA GLN A 458 -10.49 1.88 -1.28
C GLN A 458 -9.88 1.72 -2.68
N LEU A 459 -9.88 0.51 -3.27
CA LEU A 459 -9.48 0.26 -4.66
C LEU A 459 -10.30 1.12 -5.64
N LEU A 460 -11.63 1.10 -5.52
CA LEU A 460 -12.52 1.88 -6.38
C LEU A 460 -12.31 3.39 -6.20
N SER A 461 -12.17 3.84 -4.95
CA SER A 461 -11.93 5.24 -4.57
C SER A 461 -10.63 5.76 -5.19
N ARG A 462 -9.51 5.03 -5.00
CA ARG A 462 -8.21 5.38 -5.57
C ARG A 462 -8.21 5.34 -7.11
N ALA A 463 -8.89 4.36 -7.72
CA ALA A 463 -8.98 4.27 -9.18
C ALA A 463 -9.70 5.50 -9.76
N ILE A 464 -10.89 5.84 -9.26
CA ILE A 464 -11.66 7.01 -9.72
C ILE A 464 -10.90 8.30 -9.49
N PHE A 465 -10.24 8.45 -8.33
CA PHE A 465 -9.49 9.65 -8.00
C PHE A 465 -8.27 9.87 -8.90
N ARG A 466 -7.55 8.79 -9.25
CA ARG A 466 -6.34 8.87 -10.10
C ARG A 466 -6.65 9.01 -11.60
N GLN A 467 -7.91 8.85 -12.01
CA GLN A 467 -8.30 8.99 -13.41
C GLN A 467 -8.08 10.43 -13.88
N GLN A 468 -7.34 10.59 -14.97
CA GLN A 468 -7.13 11.91 -15.58
C GLN A 468 -8.37 12.42 -16.30
N HIS A 469 -8.41 13.73 -16.60
CA HIS A 469 -9.53 14.36 -17.28
C HIS A 469 -9.85 13.75 -18.67
N ASN A 470 -8.83 13.26 -19.38
CA ASN A 470 -8.97 12.57 -20.67
C ASN A 470 -9.45 11.10 -20.54
N GLY A 471 -9.63 10.60 -19.32
CA GLY A 471 -10.07 9.24 -19.02
C GLY A 471 -8.94 8.23 -18.83
N SER A 472 -7.67 8.63 -19.03
CA SER A 472 -6.50 7.75 -18.95
C SER A 472 -5.97 7.60 -17.51
N TRP A 473 -5.07 6.63 -17.35
CA TRP A 473 -4.13 6.57 -16.24
C TRP A 473 -2.72 6.72 -16.79
N GLY A 474 -2.07 7.84 -16.46
CA GLY A 474 -0.69 8.13 -16.86
C GLY A 474 -0.49 8.25 -18.37
N ASP A 475 -1.54 8.60 -19.13
CA ASP A 475 -1.51 8.65 -20.61
C ASP A 475 -1.00 7.38 -21.28
N SER A 476 -1.14 6.25 -20.57
CA SER A 476 -0.69 4.93 -20.99
C SER A 476 -1.89 4.07 -21.33
N ILE A 477 -1.85 3.45 -22.51
CA ILE A 477 -2.89 2.52 -22.97
C ILE A 477 -2.89 1.27 -22.10
N GLU A 478 -1.71 0.76 -21.75
CA GLU A 478 -1.58 -0.47 -20.96
C GLU A 478 -2.09 -0.24 -19.52
N ARG A 479 -1.66 0.85 -18.86
CA ARG A 479 -2.17 1.24 -17.53
C ARG A 479 -3.68 1.51 -17.53
N THR A 480 -4.18 2.23 -18.54
CA THR A 480 -5.60 2.51 -18.68
C THR A 480 -6.40 1.22 -18.92
N SER A 481 -5.83 0.24 -19.62
CA SER A 481 -6.46 -1.07 -19.80
C SER A 481 -6.60 -1.82 -18.48
N TYR A 482 -5.55 -1.82 -17.64
CA TYR A 482 -5.61 -2.39 -16.28
C TYR A 482 -6.68 -1.71 -15.42
N ALA A 483 -6.69 -0.38 -15.38
CA ALA A 483 -7.67 0.39 -14.61
C ALA A 483 -9.12 0.20 -15.11
N THR A 484 -9.30 0.06 -16.43
CA THR A 484 -10.61 -0.24 -17.04
C THR A 484 -11.12 -1.60 -16.56
N LEU A 485 -10.27 -2.62 -16.52
CA LEU A 485 -10.61 -3.95 -16.02
C LEU A 485 -10.91 -3.92 -14.52
N LEU A 486 -10.13 -3.18 -13.72
CA LEU A 486 -10.43 -2.94 -12.30
C LEU A 486 -11.84 -2.36 -12.12
N LEU A 487 -12.16 -1.27 -12.82
CA LEU A 487 -13.49 -0.65 -12.75
C LEU A 487 -14.59 -1.62 -13.19
N SER A 488 -14.31 -2.44 -14.21
CA SER A 488 -15.24 -3.47 -14.67
C SER A 488 -15.51 -4.56 -13.64
N TYR A 489 -14.50 -5.02 -12.89
CA TYR A 489 -14.69 -5.96 -11.79
C TYR A 489 -15.40 -5.31 -10.61
N ALA A 490 -15.01 -4.08 -10.25
CA ALA A 490 -15.66 -3.34 -9.18
C ALA A 490 -17.15 -3.14 -9.46
N LEU A 491 -17.54 -2.77 -10.68
CA LEU A 491 -18.95 -2.54 -11.06
C LEU A 491 -19.84 -3.79 -10.99
N LYS A 492 -19.26 -5.00 -10.95
CA LYS A 492 -20.02 -6.24 -10.76
C LYS A 492 -20.53 -6.40 -9.32
N LEU A 493 -19.99 -5.65 -8.36
CA LEU A 493 -20.41 -5.65 -6.96
C LEU A 493 -21.70 -4.83 -6.73
N PRO A 494 -22.45 -5.10 -5.66
CA PRO A 494 -23.74 -4.47 -5.40
C PRO A 494 -23.58 -3.08 -4.75
N TRP A 495 -22.91 -2.16 -5.44
CA TRP A 495 -22.71 -0.80 -4.96
C TRP A 495 -24.02 0.00 -4.87
N PRO A 496 -24.16 0.90 -3.88
CA PRO A 496 -25.20 1.91 -3.90
C PRO A 496 -25.21 2.72 -5.20
N LEU A 497 -26.42 3.08 -5.68
CA LEU A 497 -26.62 3.72 -6.99
C LEU A 497 -25.71 4.93 -7.24
N ALA A 498 -25.50 5.78 -6.23
CA ALA A 498 -24.64 6.96 -6.36
C ALA A 498 -23.17 6.59 -6.65
N ILE A 499 -22.63 5.56 -5.98
CA ILE A 499 -21.27 5.06 -6.21
C ILE A 499 -21.19 4.40 -7.59
N ARG A 500 -22.19 3.58 -7.94
CA ARG A 500 -22.26 2.94 -9.25
C ARG A 500 -22.21 3.96 -10.39
N GLN A 501 -22.99 5.03 -10.32
CA GLN A 501 -23.01 6.08 -11.35
C GLN A 501 -21.64 6.73 -11.55
N HIS A 502 -20.89 6.98 -10.47
CA HIS A 502 -19.54 7.51 -10.57
C HIS A 502 -18.56 6.52 -11.21
N ALA A 503 -18.64 5.24 -10.82
CA ALA A 503 -17.82 4.19 -11.40
C ALA A 503 -18.14 3.92 -12.89
N GLU A 504 -19.42 3.95 -13.28
CA GLU A 504 -19.86 3.85 -14.68
C GLU A 504 -19.34 5.01 -15.52
N ALA A 505 -19.39 6.24 -15.00
CA ALA A 505 -18.84 7.40 -15.67
C ALA A 505 -17.32 7.30 -15.86
N ALA A 506 -16.60 6.80 -14.84
CA ALA A 506 -15.16 6.56 -14.94
C ALA A 506 -14.84 5.49 -15.98
N LEU A 507 -15.57 4.37 -15.98
CA LEU A 507 -15.40 3.29 -16.96
C LEU A 507 -15.66 3.78 -18.39
N PHE A 508 -16.71 4.58 -18.58
CA PHE A 508 -17.05 5.15 -19.88
C PHE A 508 -15.92 6.03 -20.42
N LYS A 509 -15.34 6.90 -19.60
CA LYS A 509 -14.19 7.74 -19.99
C LYS A 509 -12.97 6.90 -20.36
N ALA A 510 -12.68 5.87 -19.58
CA ALA A 510 -11.56 4.97 -19.82
C ALA A 510 -11.69 4.24 -21.16
N LYS A 511 -12.86 3.62 -21.42
CA LYS A 511 -13.13 2.97 -22.71
C LYS A 511 -13.11 3.95 -23.88
N THR A 512 -13.56 5.19 -23.68
CA THR A 512 -13.49 6.24 -24.70
C THR A 512 -12.04 6.58 -25.05
N TYR A 513 -11.18 6.73 -24.04
CA TYR A 513 -9.75 6.95 -24.22
C TYR A 513 -9.11 5.79 -25.00
N LEU A 514 -9.36 4.54 -24.60
CA LEU A 514 -8.81 3.36 -25.27
C LEU A 514 -9.28 3.29 -26.74
N ALA A 515 -10.57 3.48 -27.00
CA ALA A 515 -11.12 3.48 -28.35
C ALA A 515 -10.49 4.56 -29.26
N ALA A 516 -10.14 5.73 -28.70
CA ALA A 516 -9.47 6.80 -29.42
C ALA A 516 -7.99 6.49 -29.76
N HIS A 517 -7.39 5.48 -29.13
CA HIS A 517 -5.97 5.10 -29.31
C HIS A 517 -5.81 3.70 -29.93
N TYR A 518 -6.78 3.27 -30.74
CA TYR A 518 -6.84 1.94 -31.35
C TYR A 518 -5.57 1.50 -32.10
N ASP A 519 -4.92 2.41 -32.83
CA ASP A 519 -3.73 2.11 -33.63
C ASP A 519 -2.48 1.81 -32.78
N GLN A 520 -2.51 2.15 -31.49
CA GLN A 520 -1.39 2.01 -30.56
C GLN A 520 -1.56 0.82 -29.60
N ARG A 521 -2.63 0.02 -29.76
CA ARG A 521 -3.05 -1.05 -28.85
C ARG A 521 -2.00 -2.12 -28.55
N ALA A 522 -1.07 -2.35 -29.47
CA ALA A 522 -0.03 -3.37 -29.37
C ALA A 522 1.37 -2.77 -29.15
N ASN A 523 1.50 -1.47 -28.86
CA ASN A 523 2.81 -0.85 -28.63
C ASN A 523 3.48 -1.37 -27.35
N GLY A 524 2.67 -1.51 -26.29
CA GLY A 524 3.13 -1.82 -24.94
C GLY A 524 3.97 -0.70 -24.32
N ASP A 525 4.01 -0.68 -22.99
CA ASP A 525 4.84 0.23 -22.22
C ASP A 525 5.98 -0.53 -21.52
N TYR A 526 7.06 0.17 -21.17
CA TYR A 526 8.14 -0.42 -20.37
C TYR A 526 7.68 -0.54 -18.90
N LEU A 527 6.84 -1.53 -18.63
CA LEU A 527 6.23 -1.73 -17.32
C LEU A 527 6.68 -3.02 -16.66
N TRP A 528 7.01 -4.05 -17.44
CA TRP A 528 7.40 -5.34 -16.92
C TRP A 528 8.86 -5.31 -16.46
N ILE A 529 9.13 -5.93 -15.32
CA ILE A 529 10.43 -5.87 -14.63
C ILE A 529 11.17 -7.20 -14.82
N GLU A 530 12.40 -7.10 -15.34
CA GLU A 530 13.39 -8.18 -15.37
C GLU A 530 14.74 -7.59 -14.85
N LYS A 531 15.90 -7.90 -15.46
CA LYS A 531 17.19 -7.22 -15.24
C LYS A 531 17.05 -5.76 -15.61
N VAL A 532 16.42 -5.51 -16.76
CA VAL A 532 15.97 -4.20 -17.23
C VAL A 532 14.47 -4.28 -17.53
N THR A 533 13.77 -3.15 -17.52
CA THR A 533 12.37 -3.13 -17.92
C THR A 533 12.18 -3.51 -19.38
N TYR A 534 11.08 -4.20 -19.69
CA TYR A 534 10.73 -4.60 -21.05
C TYR A 534 9.26 -4.30 -21.37
N ARG A 535 8.97 -4.21 -22.68
CA ARG A 535 7.62 -4.14 -23.23
C ARG A 535 7.16 -5.51 -23.66
N LEU A 536 5.85 -5.72 -23.61
CA LEU A 536 5.25 -6.96 -24.09
C LEU A 536 4.01 -6.71 -24.96
N PRO A 537 4.22 -6.40 -26.25
CA PRO A 537 3.17 -6.10 -27.23
C PRO A 537 1.97 -7.05 -27.20
N THR A 538 2.23 -8.36 -27.11
CA THR A 538 1.18 -9.39 -27.12
C THR A 538 0.26 -9.28 -25.91
N LEU A 539 0.80 -9.05 -24.71
CA LEU A 539 -0.01 -8.90 -23.50
C LEU A 539 -0.69 -7.53 -23.46
N ALA A 540 0.00 -6.45 -23.87
CA ALA A 540 -0.59 -5.12 -23.96
C ALA A 540 -1.85 -5.13 -24.85
N GLU A 541 -1.79 -5.81 -26.01
CA GLU A 541 -2.94 -5.99 -26.90
C GLU A 541 -4.04 -6.83 -26.24
N ALA A 542 -3.70 -7.94 -25.56
CA ALA A 542 -4.67 -8.79 -24.87
C ALA A 542 -5.43 -8.01 -23.79
N TYR A 543 -4.73 -7.23 -22.96
CA TYR A 543 -5.34 -6.38 -21.93
C TYR A 543 -6.20 -5.27 -22.53
N TYR A 544 -5.73 -4.63 -23.61
CA TYR A 544 -6.51 -3.63 -24.35
C TYR A 544 -7.84 -4.20 -24.87
N LEU A 545 -7.79 -5.36 -25.52
CA LEU A 545 -8.97 -6.01 -26.08
C LEU A 545 -9.94 -6.47 -24.97
N ALA A 546 -9.40 -7.05 -23.90
CA ALA A 546 -10.16 -7.42 -22.71
C ALA A 546 -10.84 -6.20 -22.07
N ALA A 547 -10.14 -5.08 -21.93
CA ALA A 547 -10.67 -3.84 -21.36
C ALA A 547 -11.83 -3.27 -22.19
N LEU A 548 -11.71 -3.25 -23.52
CA LEU A 548 -12.81 -2.81 -24.40
C LEU A 548 -14.02 -3.76 -24.33
N ASN A 549 -13.77 -5.08 -24.31
CA ASN A 549 -14.83 -6.08 -24.29
C ASN A 549 -15.47 -6.29 -22.90
N SER A 550 -14.82 -5.81 -21.83
CA SER A 550 -15.25 -6.09 -20.46
C SER A 550 -16.70 -5.67 -20.20
N SER A 551 -17.46 -6.52 -19.51
CA SER A 551 -18.83 -6.21 -19.11
C SER A 551 -18.88 -5.75 -17.66
N PRO A 552 -19.45 -4.57 -17.36
CA PRO A 552 -19.69 -4.11 -15.99
C PRO A 552 -20.99 -4.68 -15.40
N LYS A 553 -21.66 -5.61 -16.10
CA LYS A 553 -22.98 -6.10 -15.69
C LYS A 553 -22.88 -6.84 -14.36
N GLU A 554 -23.55 -6.29 -13.36
CA GLU A 554 -23.81 -6.94 -12.09
C GLU A 554 -24.60 -8.24 -12.29
N HIS A 555 -24.23 -9.27 -11.54
CA HIS A 555 -25.02 -10.48 -11.38
C HIS A 555 -25.82 -10.42 -10.06
N PRO A 556 -26.89 -11.21 -9.92
CA PRO A 556 -27.61 -11.28 -8.64
C PRO A 556 -26.68 -11.66 -7.50
N TRP A 557 -26.83 -10.98 -6.36
CA TRP A 557 -26.09 -11.26 -5.13
C TRP A 557 -27.03 -11.82 -4.08
N THR A 558 -26.50 -12.63 -3.16
CA THR A 558 -27.26 -13.06 -1.98
C THR A 558 -27.51 -11.86 -1.06
N LEU A 559 -28.62 -11.88 -0.31
CA LEU A 559 -28.94 -10.84 0.68
C LEU A 559 -27.79 -10.58 1.67
N GLU A 560 -27.05 -11.62 2.05
CA GLU A 560 -25.88 -11.49 2.93
C GLU A 560 -24.81 -10.56 2.33
N ILE A 561 -24.45 -10.75 1.06
CA ILE A 561 -23.48 -9.90 0.37
C ILE A 561 -24.06 -8.51 0.10
N GLU A 562 -25.32 -8.40 -0.33
CA GLU A 562 -25.96 -7.09 -0.51
C GLU A 562 -25.92 -6.28 0.79
N GLN A 563 -26.23 -6.90 1.93
CA GLN A 563 -26.17 -6.23 3.24
C GLN A 563 -24.78 -5.71 3.59
N ILE A 564 -23.69 -6.31 3.12
CA ILE A 564 -22.32 -5.80 3.34
C ILE A 564 -22.13 -4.42 2.67
N PHE A 565 -22.65 -4.24 1.46
CA PHE A 565 -22.56 -2.99 0.69
C PHE A 565 -23.70 -2.01 1.02
N PHE A 566 -24.80 -2.48 1.60
CA PHE A 566 -25.96 -1.65 1.99
C PHE A 566 -26.14 -1.54 3.51
N LYS A 567 -25.08 -1.77 4.30
CA LYS A 567 -25.13 -1.83 5.79
C LYS A 567 -25.82 -0.64 6.46
N THR A 568 -25.83 0.54 5.85
CA THR A 568 -26.41 1.76 6.42
C THR A 568 -27.64 2.23 5.65
N ASP A 569 -28.62 2.79 6.38
CA ASP A 569 -29.71 3.57 5.78
C ASP A 569 -29.11 4.63 4.84
N ASN A 570 -29.35 4.46 3.54
CA ASN A 570 -28.90 5.38 2.49
C ASN A 570 -29.23 6.85 2.82
N THR A 571 -30.29 7.10 3.60
CA THR A 571 -30.68 8.43 4.08
C THR A 571 -29.68 8.99 5.08
N LYS A 572 -29.20 8.19 6.04
CA LYS A 572 -28.19 8.58 7.04
C LYS A 572 -26.86 8.89 6.37
N THR A 573 -26.40 7.99 5.49
CA THR A 573 -25.14 8.13 4.73
C THR A 573 -25.17 9.39 3.86
N LYS A 574 -26.28 9.65 3.16
CA LYS A 574 -26.46 10.86 2.36
C LYS A 574 -26.44 12.14 3.19
N LYS A 575 -27.10 12.14 4.37
CA LYS A 575 -27.07 13.28 5.30
C LYS A 575 -25.66 13.55 5.83
N MET A 576 -24.90 12.51 6.14
CA MET A 576 -23.50 12.65 6.57
C MET A 576 -22.64 13.22 5.44
N ALA A 577 -22.70 12.67 4.24
CA ALA A 577 -21.98 13.21 3.09
C ALA A 577 -22.31 14.70 2.81
N GLN A 578 -23.58 15.09 2.97
CA GLN A 578 -24.01 16.50 2.82
C GLN A 578 -23.54 17.41 3.96
N PHE A 579 -23.45 16.88 5.19
CA PHE A 579 -22.93 17.63 6.32
C PHE A 579 -21.42 17.87 6.16
N PHE A 580 -20.65 16.80 5.94
CA PHE A 580 -19.19 16.86 5.80
C PHE A 580 -18.76 17.70 4.58
N SER A 581 -19.48 17.64 3.46
CA SER A 581 -19.13 18.45 2.26
C SER A 581 -19.29 19.97 2.45
N ARG A 582 -19.98 20.42 3.52
CA ARG A 582 -20.12 21.84 3.84
C ARG A 582 -19.01 22.35 4.76
N LEU A 583 -18.28 21.45 5.41
CA LEU A 583 -17.20 21.81 6.32
C LEU A 583 -16.04 22.43 5.50
N PRO A 584 -15.44 23.54 5.97
CA PRO A 584 -14.39 24.27 5.26
C PRO A 584 -13.30 23.40 4.64
N LEU A 585 -12.74 22.44 5.39
CA LEU A 585 -11.65 21.56 4.91
C LEU A 585 -12.06 20.62 3.78
N LEU A 586 -13.35 20.27 3.69
CA LEU A 586 -13.88 19.28 2.76
C LEU A 586 -14.66 19.90 1.60
N ARG A 587 -14.79 21.24 1.56
CA ARG A 587 -15.55 21.95 0.52
C ARG A 587 -15.00 21.70 -0.89
N GLY A 588 -13.70 21.42 -1.02
CA GLY A 588 -13.04 21.11 -2.29
C GLY A 588 -13.16 19.64 -2.73
N LEU A 589 -13.60 18.73 -1.85
CA LEU A 589 -13.69 17.31 -2.17
C LEU A 589 -14.89 17.06 -3.09
N SER A 590 -14.63 16.46 -4.26
CA SER A 590 -15.69 16.18 -5.22
C SER A 590 -16.67 15.11 -4.71
N ALA A 591 -17.85 15.04 -5.33
CA ALA A 591 -18.94 14.17 -4.87
C ALA A 591 -18.57 12.67 -4.85
N ALA A 592 -17.75 12.20 -5.79
CA ALA A 592 -17.41 10.78 -5.91
C ALA A 592 -16.50 10.29 -4.76
N PRO A 593 -15.31 10.89 -4.50
CA PRO A 593 -14.50 10.56 -3.32
C PRO A 593 -15.26 10.74 -2.00
N MET A 594 -16.11 11.77 -1.87
CA MET A 594 -16.94 11.96 -0.68
C MET A 594 -17.89 10.77 -0.46
N ALA A 595 -18.62 10.34 -1.48
CA ALA A 595 -19.54 9.21 -1.38
C ALA A 595 -18.82 7.90 -1.02
N LEU A 596 -17.65 7.65 -1.62
CA LEU A 596 -16.83 6.46 -1.36
C LEU A 596 -16.23 6.49 0.06
N ALA A 597 -15.71 7.63 0.51
CA ALA A 597 -15.15 7.79 1.85
C ALA A 597 -16.20 7.57 2.95
N VAL A 598 -17.42 8.09 2.77
CA VAL A 598 -18.51 7.86 3.73
C VAL A 598 -18.97 6.39 3.72
N HIS A 599 -18.92 5.72 2.57
CA HIS A 599 -19.22 4.29 2.48
C HIS A 599 -18.16 3.43 3.16
N GLU A 600 -16.88 3.73 2.93
CA GLU A 600 -15.74 3.12 3.62
C GLU A 600 -15.85 3.29 5.15
N ALA A 601 -16.18 4.51 5.59
CA ALA A 601 -16.39 4.83 7.00
C ALA A 601 -17.48 3.98 7.66
N ALA A 602 -18.54 3.61 6.93
CA ALA A 602 -19.59 2.75 7.48
C ALA A 602 -19.08 1.34 7.81
N VAL A 603 -18.10 0.82 7.05
CA VAL A 603 -17.49 -0.49 7.32
C VAL A 603 -16.55 -0.39 8.52
N TYR A 604 -15.73 0.67 8.61
CA TYR A 604 -14.89 0.93 9.78
C TYR A 604 -15.70 1.17 11.05
N ALA A 605 -16.86 1.82 10.97
CA ALA A 605 -17.75 1.99 12.12
C ALA A 605 -18.19 0.64 12.69
N SER A 606 -18.55 -0.34 11.84
CA SER A 606 -18.83 -1.70 12.30
C SER A 606 -17.62 -2.37 12.95
N ARG A 607 -16.41 -2.07 12.49
CA ARG A 607 -15.18 -2.62 13.08
C ARG A 607 -14.92 -2.00 14.46
N LEU A 608 -15.08 -0.69 14.60
CA LEU A 608 -14.97 0.02 15.89
C LEU A 608 -16.00 -0.48 16.90
N GLU A 609 -17.24 -0.70 16.49
CA GLU A 609 -18.30 -1.24 17.36
C GLU A 609 -17.89 -2.57 18.03
N GLY A 610 -17.08 -3.40 17.34
CA GLY A 610 -16.61 -4.68 17.86
C GLY A 610 -15.53 -4.59 18.95
N VAL A 611 -14.81 -3.46 19.03
CA VAL A 611 -13.71 -3.24 19.99
C VAL A 611 -14.01 -2.15 21.02
N ARG A 612 -15.18 -1.49 20.92
CA ARG A 612 -15.53 -0.32 21.73
C ARG A 612 -15.60 -0.59 23.24
N LEU A 613 -15.78 -1.84 23.66
CA LEU A 613 -15.89 -2.20 25.08
C LEU A 613 -14.63 -2.88 25.64
N ASP A 614 -13.55 -2.96 24.86
CA ASP A 614 -12.35 -3.72 25.23
C ASP A 614 -11.62 -3.15 26.46
N ILE A 615 -11.73 -1.83 26.68
CA ILE A 615 -11.05 -1.11 27.77
C ILE A 615 -12.06 -0.46 28.72
N PHE A 616 -12.96 0.35 28.17
CA PHE A 616 -13.98 1.08 28.94
C PHE A 616 -15.33 0.38 28.79
N LEU A 617 -15.91 -0.08 29.90
CA LEU A 617 -17.28 -0.61 29.96
C LEU A 617 -18.30 0.54 29.90
N ARG A 618 -18.31 1.23 28.75
CA ARG A 618 -19.04 2.48 28.57
C ARG A 618 -20.55 2.36 28.79
N ASP A 619 -21.12 1.21 28.47
CA ASP A 619 -22.56 0.97 28.62
C ASP A 619 -23.01 0.97 30.09
N ASP A 620 -22.08 0.80 31.03
CA ASP A 620 -22.33 0.88 32.47
C ASP A 620 -22.22 2.33 33.02
N MET A 621 -21.75 3.28 32.19
CA MET A 621 -21.64 4.69 32.55
C MET A 621 -22.95 5.44 32.24
N PRO A 622 -23.33 6.47 33.03
CA PRO A 622 -24.56 7.26 32.82
C PRO A 622 -24.40 8.27 31.67
N MET A 623 -24.12 7.78 30.46
CA MET A 623 -23.84 8.58 29.27
C MET A 623 -24.87 8.39 28.17
N SER A 624 -25.10 9.43 27.36
CA SER A 624 -25.87 9.31 26.12
C SER A 624 -25.19 8.39 25.10
N THR A 625 -25.92 7.96 24.08
CA THR A 625 -25.39 7.09 23.01
C THR A 625 -24.12 7.68 22.37
N ASP A 626 -23.19 6.79 22.03
CA ASP A 626 -21.86 7.03 21.46
C ASP A 626 -21.92 7.51 20.00
N LYS A 627 -22.48 8.70 19.80
CA LYS A 627 -22.64 9.31 18.47
C LYS A 627 -21.31 9.45 17.72
N TYR A 628 -20.19 9.61 18.43
CA TYR A 628 -18.85 9.78 17.88
C TYR A 628 -18.39 8.58 17.04
N LEU A 629 -18.86 7.35 17.31
CA LEU A 629 -18.50 6.15 16.54
C LEU A 629 -18.85 6.25 15.06
N ALA A 630 -19.88 7.04 14.72
CA ALA A 630 -20.24 7.29 13.33
C ALA A 630 -19.44 8.43 12.68
N TYR A 631 -18.88 9.37 13.47
CA TYR A 631 -18.14 10.52 12.95
C TYR A 631 -16.65 10.23 12.80
N ILE A 632 -16.05 9.44 13.70
CA ILE A 632 -14.62 9.13 13.68
C ILE A 632 -14.20 8.54 12.33
N PRO A 633 -14.82 7.44 11.83
CA PRO A 633 -14.41 6.90 10.55
C PRO A 633 -14.62 7.87 9.39
N ILE A 634 -15.70 8.65 9.39
CA ILE A 634 -15.99 9.61 8.31
C ILE A 634 -14.93 10.72 8.28
N ALA A 635 -14.52 11.24 9.44
CA ALA A 635 -13.47 12.25 9.53
C ALA A 635 -12.16 11.73 8.93
N TRP A 636 -11.71 10.55 9.36
CA TRP A 636 -10.48 9.94 8.86
C TRP A 636 -10.52 9.61 7.36
N THR A 637 -11.59 8.96 6.87
CA THR A 637 -11.66 8.56 5.45
C THR A 637 -11.82 9.76 4.51
N THR A 638 -12.60 10.78 4.89
CA THR A 638 -12.81 11.97 4.04
C THR A 638 -11.57 12.86 4.00
N ILE A 639 -10.86 13.03 5.12
CA ILE A 639 -9.59 13.76 5.12
C ILE A 639 -8.50 13.00 4.37
N ASN A 640 -8.46 11.67 4.50
CA ASN A 640 -7.51 10.87 3.71
C ASN A 640 -7.77 11.06 2.21
N ALA A 641 -9.04 11.01 1.77
CA ALA A 641 -9.40 11.29 0.38
C ALA A 641 -9.06 12.73 -0.05
N ALA A 642 -9.29 13.73 0.80
CA ALA A 642 -8.94 15.13 0.52
C ALA A 642 -7.42 15.37 0.42
N ASN A 643 -6.62 14.58 1.12
CA ASN A 643 -5.16 14.63 1.11
C ASN A 643 -4.53 13.61 0.14
N GLY A 644 -5.27 13.11 -0.85
CA GLY A 644 -4.73 12.25 -1.91
C GLY A 644 -4.39 10.82 -1.46
N TYR A 645 -5.06 10.31 -0.42
CA TYR A 645 -4.88 8.98 0.17
C TYR A 645 -3.48 8.77 0.78
N ALA A 646 -3.00 9.75 1.54
CA ALA A 646 -1.68 9.71 2.17
C ALA A 646 -1.54 8.66 3.30
N LEU A 647 -2.64 8.29 3.96
CA LEU A 647 -2.66 7.32 5.05
C LEU A 647 -2.99 5.91 4.51
N SER A 648 -2.24 4.94 5.01
CA SER A 648 -2.51 3.51 4.84
C SER A 648 -3.73 3.05 5.65
N GLY A 649 -4.22 1.84 5.38
CA GLY A 649 -5.36 1.26 6.11
C GLY A 649 -5.03 1.01 7.59
N ASP A 650 -3.82 0.51 7.86
CA ASP A 650 -3.34 0.27 9.23
C ASP A 650 -3.21 1.60 10.00
N GLU A 651 -2.64 2.63 9.37
CA GLU A 651 -2.51 3.95 10.01
C GLU A 651 -3.87 4.57 10.33
N MET A 652 -4.83 4.48 9.42
CA MET A 652 -6.19 4.94 9.66
C MET A 652 -6.87 4.15 10.78
N TRP A 653 -6.74 2.82 10.79
CA TRP A 653 -7.38 1.98 11.80
C TRP A 653 -6.85 2.27 13.21
N GLU A 654 -5.52 2.30 13.38
CA GLU A 654 -4.89 2.61 14.66
C GLU A 654 -5.34 3.97 15.17
N MET A 655 -5.36 4.99 14.30
CA MET A 655 -5.80 6.31 14.71
C MET A 655 -7.30 6.43 14.94
N MET A 656 -8.15 5.64 14.28
CA MET A 656 -9.58 5.54 14.59
C MET A 656 -9.80 4.91 15.98
N VAL A 657 -9.04 3.87 16.35
CA VAL A 657 -9.09 3.25 17.69
C VAL A 657 -8.61 4.24 18.74
N ILE A 658 -7.48 4.92 18.53
CA ILE A 658 -6.99 5.98 19.43
C ILE A 658 -8.04 7.09 19.57
N SER A 659 -8.65 7.55 18.47
CA SER A 659 -9.71 8.57 18.51
C SER A 659 -10.89 8.10 19.37
N MET A 660 -11.34 6.84 19.22
CA MET A 660 -12.43 6.27 20.01
C MET A 660 -12.07 6.22 21.49
N LEU A 661 -10.88 5.72 21.82
CA LEU A 661 -10.41 5.65 23.20
C LEU A 661 -10.26 7.04 23.82
N ASN A 662 -9.88 8.06 23.04
CA ASN A 662 -9.81 9.44 23.50
C ASN A 662 -11.18 10.00 23.91
N TYR A 663 -12.24 9.68 23.16
CA TYR A 663 -13.62 10.02 23.58
C TYR A 663 -14.03 9.27 24.85
N GLN A 664 -13.68 8.00 24.96
CA GLN A 664 -14.09 7.17 26.10
C GLN A 664 -13.37 7.52 27.39
N VAL A 665 -12.07 7.83 27.32
CA VAL A 665 -11.31 8.28 28.49
C VAL A 665 -11.78 9.66 28.92
N ASP A 666 -12.07 10.58 27.99
CA ASP A 666 -12.67 11.89 28.28
C ASP A 666 -13.98 11.73 29.08
N GLU A 667 -14.92 10.94 28.55
CA GLU A 667 -16.17 10.61 29.23
C GLU A 667 -15.95 9.95 30.61
N TYR A 668 -14.97 9.05 30.73
CA TYR A 668 -14.64 8.37 31.98
C TYR A 668 -14.04 9.32 33.02
N MET A 669 -13.17 10.23 32.58
CA MET A 669 -12.55 11.24 33.44
C MET A 669 -13.60 12.23 33.97
N GLU A 670 -14.58 12.62 33.15
CA GLU A 670 -15.66 13.54 33.53
C GLU A 670 -16.76 12.88 34.38
N SER A 671 -17.07 11.60 34.16
CA SER A 671 -18.23 10.95 34.80
C SER A 671 -17.91 10.02 35.95
N VAL A 672 -16.67 9.56 36.07
CA VAL A 672 -16.24 8.66 37.13
C VAL A 672 -15.15 9.32 37.98
N VAL A 673 -14.08 9.80 37.34
CA VAL A 673 -12.92 10.37 38.06
C VAL A 673 -13.26 11.71 38.72
N ALA A 674 -14.10 12.54 38.09
CA ALA A 674 -14.51 13.84 38.64
C ALA A 674 -15.25 13.74 40.01
N TYR A 675 -15.75 12.56 40.37
CA TYR A 675 -16.48 12.31 41.63
C TYR A 675 -15.61 11.72 42.74
N LEU A 676 -14.32 11.51 42.50
CA LEU A 676 -13.38 11.12 43.56
C LEU A 676 -13.13 12.31 44.51
N ASP A 677 -12.94 12.00 45.79
CA ASP A 677 -12.47 13.00 46.76
C ASP A 677 -10.98 13.36 46.52
N ASP A 678 -10.53 14.45 47.15
CA ASP A 678 -9.17 14.98 46.95
C ASP A 678 -8.07 13.95 47.32
N GLU A 679 -8.32 13.11 48.32
CA GLU A 679 -7.36 12.08 48.77
C GLU A 679 -7.22 10.97 47.73
N ASN A 680 -8.34 10.42 47.25
CA ASN A 680 -8.37 9.41 46.21
C ASN A 680 -7.87 9.94 44.87
N SER A 681 -8.15 11.21 44.54
CA SER A 681 -7.62 11.89 43.35
C SER A 681 -6.09 11.98 43.43
N GLN A 682 -5.52 12.41 44.55
CA GLN A 682 -4.06 12.48 44.72
C GLN A 682 -3.40 11.09 44.68
N ALA A 683 -4.06 10.08 45.25
CA ALA A 683 -3.62 8.69 45.18
C ALA A 683 -3.65 8.17 43.74
N LEU A 684 -4.71 8.46 42.98
CA LEU A 684 -4.84 8.07 41.57
C LEU A 684 -3.75 8.68 40.70
N ALA A 685 -3.43 9.97 40.89
CA ALA A 685 -2.33 10.63 40.17
C ALA A 685 -0.98 9.92 40.41
N THR A 686 -0.76 9.45 41.64
CA THR A 686 0.45 8.68 41.98
C THR A 686 0.46 7.31 41.30
N ILE A 687 -0.69 6.63 41.24
CA ILE A 687 -0.86 5.33 40.58
C ILE A 687 -0.62 5.46 39.06
N ILE A 688 -1.23 6.45 38.41
CA ILE A 688 -1.04 6.74 36.98
C ILE A 688 0.45 6.94 36.67
N GLY A 689 1.13 7.79 37.44
CA GLY A 689 2.55 8.03 37.26
C GLY A 689 3.41 6.79 37.50
N ALA A 690 3.06 5.94 38.48
CA ALA A 690 3.75 4.68 38.73
C ALA A 690 3.56 3.67 37.59
N GLU A 691 2.34 3.52 37.06
CA GLU A 691 2.03 2.62 35.94
C GLU A 691 2.75 3.06 34.65
N ILE A 692 2.78 4.36 34.37
CA ILE A 692 3.50 4.90 33.20
C ILE A 692 5.00 4.68 33.33
N ARG A 693 5.59 4.96 34.51
CA ARG A 693 7.03 4.83 34.76
C ARG A 693 7.50 3.40 35.03
N SER A 694 6.59 2.45 35.28
CA SER A 694 6.98 1.07 35.59
C SER A 694 7.76 0.47 34.41
N ARG A 695 8.96 -0.05 34.69
CA ARG A 695 9.71 -0.86 33.73
C ARG A 695 9.45 -2.31 34.08
N GLU A 696 8.24 -2.83 33.85
CA GLU A 696 8.11 -4.28 33.93
C GLU A 696 8.96 -4.90 32.82
N PRO A 697 9.91 -5.79 33.14
CA PRO A 697 10.63 -6.55 32.13
C PRO A 697 9.61 -7.43 31.42
N GLY A 698 9.55 -7.36 30.09
CA GLY A 698 8.92 -8.38 29.27
C GLY A 698 9.65 -9.72 29.44
N LEU A 699 9.44 -10.39 30.56
CA LEU A 699 9.70 -11.81 30.69
C LEU A 699 8.54 -12.50 29.98
N ALA A 700 8.88 -13.05 28.81
CA ALA A 700 8.13 -14.14 28.22
C ALA A 700 8.02 -15.27 29.27
N VAL A 701 6.91 -15.26 30.03
CA VAL A 701 6.39 -16.51 30.56
C VAL A 701 5.72 -17.18 29.38
N HIS A 702 6.44 -18.12 28.78
CA HIS A 702 5.82 -19.22 28.05
C HIS A 702 4.79 -19.90 28.97
N SER A 703 3.56 -19.40 28.96
CA SER A 703 2.40 -20.22 29.23
C SER A 703 1.88 -20.63 27.87
N SER A 704 2.24 -21.85 27.48
CA SER A 704 1.64 -22.57 26.36
C SER A 704 0.13 -22.59 26.50
N LEU A 705 -0.56 -21.74 25.74
CA LEU A 705 -1.94 -21.93 25.33
C LEU A 705 -2.00 -21.88 23.81
N HIS A 706 -1.67 -23.03 23.20
CA HIS A 706 -2.53 -23.52 22.14
C HIS A 706 -3.94 -23.68 22.72
N PRO A 707 -4.97 -23.48 21.89
CA PRO A 707 -5.82 -24.65 21.68
C PRO A 707 -6.09 -24.87 20.20
N THR A 708 -5.54 -25.99 19.70
CA THR A 708 -6.38 -26.96 19.01
C THR A 708 -7.54 -27.35 19.92
N SER A 709 -8.79 -27.20 19.48
CA SER A 709 -9.89 -28.20 19.60
C SER A 709 -11.28 -27.56 19.62
N SER A 710 -12.13 -28.03 18.71
CA SER A 710 -13.58 -28.28 18.88
C SER A 710 -14.33 -27.52 19.99
N PHE A 711 -15.21 -26.60 19.59
CA PHE A 711 -16.31 -26.16 20.43
C PHE A 711 -17.49 -27.11 20.25
N ASP A 712 -17.67 -27.97 21.25
CA ASP A 712 -18.98 -28.56 21.55
C ASP A 712 -19.76 -27.56 22.41
N ALA A 713 -21.03 -27.37 22.08
CA ALA A 713 -21.87 -26.33 22.65
C ALA A 713 -22.33 -26.72 24.06
N THR A 714 -21.90 -25.99 25.09
CA THR A 714 -22.65 -25.88 26.34
C THR A 714 -22.67 -24.45 26.85
N VAL A 715 -23.89 -23.93 26.95
CA VAL A 715 -24.27 -22.58 27.41
C VAL A 715 -23.96 -22.43 28.90
N PRO A 716 -23.22 -21.40 29.36
CA PRO A 716 -23.23 -21.01 30.76
C PRO A 716 -24.47 -20.14 31.03
N SER A 717 -25.30 -20.57 31.97
CA SER A 717 -26.42 -19.79 32.51
C SER A 717 -25.91 -18.54 33.26
N PRO A 718 -26.67 -17.43 33.25
CA PRO A 718 -26.24 -16.17 33.87
C PRO A 718 -26.21 -16.29 35.41
N PRO A 719 -25.31 -15.58 36.12
CA PRO A 719 -25.40 -15.48 37.57
C PRO A 719 -26.68 -14.72 37.94
N ALA A 720 -27.32 -15.16 39.02
CA ALA A 720 -28.54 -14.57 39.55
C ALA A 720 -28.34 -13.09 39.91
N SER A 721 -29.35 -12.27 39.59
CA SER A 721 -29.43 -10.87 40.01
C SER A 721 -29.61 -10.78 41.52
N ASP A 722 -28.57 -10.34 42.23
CA ASP A 722 -28.77 -9.72 43.54
C ASP A 722 -28.94 -8.21 43.32
N CYS A 723 -30.20 -7.80 43.26
CA CYS A 723 -30.61 -6.42 43.40
C CYS A 723 -30.32 -5.96 44.84
N SER A 724 -29.22 -5.23 45.03
CA SER A 724 -29.11 -4.25 46.10
C SER A 724 -28.56 -2.95 45.53
N SER A 725 -29.46 -1.98 45.38
CA SER A 725 -29.14 -0.58 45.16
C SER A 725 -28.26 -0.07 46.30
N SER A 726 -26.99 0.19 46.02
CA SER A 726 -26.15 1.03 46.88
C SER A 726 -25.53 2.15 46.05
N ASP A 727 -25.85 3.39 46.42
CA ASP A 727 -25.09 4.60 46.12
C ASP A 727 -23.65 4.45 46.67
N SER A 728 -22.82 3.62 46.03
CA SER A 728 -21.40 3.50 46.36
C SER A 728 -20.61 4.34 45.38
N SER A 729 -19.97 5.40 45.88
CA SER A 729 -18.90 6.13 45.18
C SER A 729 -17.93 5.16 44.49
N PRO A 730 -17.45 5.47 43.26
CA PRO A 730 -16.55 4.57 42.54
C PRO A 730 -15.31 4.25 43.38
N SER A 731 -14.99 2.97 43.53
CA SER A 731 -13.80 2.51 44.26
C SER A 731 -12.55 2.95 43.51
N LEU A 732 -11.59 3.57 44.22
CA LEU A 732 -10.28 3.95 43.67
C LEU A 732 -9.59 2.77 42.96
N THR A 733 -9.79 1.55 43.45
CA THR A 733 -9.18 0.33 42.87
C THR A 733 -9.74 0.05 41.47
N ASP A 734 -11.05 0.19 41.30
CA ASP A 734 -11.72 -0.09 40.02
C ASP A 734 -11.33 0.96 38.98
N VAL A 735 -11.26 2.24 39.41
CA VAL A 735 -10.79 3.35 38.59
C VAL A 735 -9.35 3.14 38.14
N ALA A 736 -8.47 2.77 39.07
CA ALA A 736 -7.07 2.49 38.78
C ALA A 736 -6.91 1.30 37.82
N GLU A 737 -7.74 0.26 37.92
CA GLU A 737 -7.67 -0.90 37.03
C GLU A 737 -8.04 -0.52 35.58
N VAL A 738 -9.12 0.24 35.38
CA VAL A 738 -9.54 0.69 34.04
C VAL A 738 -8.49 1.59 33.40
N LEU A 739 -7.96 2.58 34.14
CA LEU A 739 -6.89 3.44 33.62
C LEU A 739 -5.58 2.67 33.40
N SER A 740 -5.25 1.67 34.22
CA SER A 740 -4.11 0.78 33.99
C SER A 740 -4.27 -0.02 32.69
N LYS A 741 -5.48 -0.52 32.38
CA LYS A 741 -5.77 -1.18 31.09
C LYS A 741 -5.55 -0.23 29.91
N TYR A 742 -6.04 1.01 30.00
CA TYR A 742 -5.82 2.04 28.98
C TYR A 742 -4.33 2.36 28.79
N ILE A 743 -3.58 2.60 29.87
CA ILE A 743 -2.14 2.88 29.82
C ILE A 743 -1.38 1.69 29.22
N LYS A 744 -1.70 0.46 29.62
CA LYS A 744 -1.06 -0.76 29.10
C LYS A 744 -1.34 -0.96 27.62
N HIS A 745 -2.56 -0.70 27.15
CA HIS A 745 -2.90 -0.78 25.73
C HIS A 745 -1.97 0.09 24.87
N ILE A 746 -1.72 1.34 25.28
CA ILE A 746 -0.80 2.23 24.58
C ILE A 746 0.66 1.80 24.75
N LYS A 747 1.07 1.51 25.98
CA LYS A 747 2.46 1.19 26.34
C LYS A 747 2.96 -0.12 25.72
N GLN A 748 2.07 -1.10 25.56
CA GLN A 748 2.38 -2.43 25.01
C GLN A 748 2.04 -2.55 23.52
N SER A 749 1.60 -1.46 22.88
CA SER A 749 1.34 -1.44 21.44
C SER A 749 2.62 -1.82 20.66
N PRO A 750 2.54 -2.70 19.65
CA PRO A 750 3.66 -3.02 18.79
C PRO A 750 4.31 -1.79 18.15
N ILE A 751 3.53 -0.75 17.86
CA ILE A 751 3.99 0.53 17.30
C ILE A 751 5.00 1.18 18.24
N LEU A 752 4.66 1.25 19.53
CA LEU A 752 5.51 1.88 20.52
C LEU A 752 6.75 1.02 20.79
N LEU A 753 6.58 -0.29 20.97
CA LEU A 753 7.68 -1.22 21.25
C LEU A 753 8.74 -1.28 20.14
N GLN A 754 8.36 -1.02 18.89
CA GLN A 754 9.28 -0.97 17.75
C GLN A 754 9.90 0.42 17.51
N SER A 755 9.42 1.44 18.22
CA SER A 755 9.92 2.81 18.11
C SER A 755 11.16 3.04 18.98
N PRO A 756 12.03 4.02 18.66
CA PRO A 756 13.17 4.38 19.52
C PRO A 756 12.74 4.74 20.95
N GLU A 757 13.56 4.40 21.95
CA GLU A 757 13.24 4.64 23.39
C GLU A 757 12.87 6.10 23.68
N THR A 758 13.51 7.05 23.00
CA THR A 758 13.21 8.49 23.11
C THR A 758 11.80 8.86 22.61
N ALA A 759 11.31 8.19 21.57
CA ALA A 759 9.94 8.36 21.06
C ALA A 759 8.93 7.68 22.00
N GLN A 760 9.25 6.48 22.50
CA GLN A 760 8.43 5.78 23.49
C GLN A 760 8.21 6.64 24.74
N LEU A 761 9.31 7.14 25.31
CA LEU A 761 9.28 8.02 26.47
C LEU A 761 8.43 9.25 26.19
N ARG A 762 8.48 9.79 24.97
CA ARG A 762 7.71 10.98 24.64
C ARG A 762 6.21 10.71 24.66
N VAL A 763 5.75 9.63 24.04
CA VAL A 763 4.32 9.26 24.06
C VAL A 763 3.84 9.09 25.51
N LEU A 764 4.62 8.38 26.32
CA LEU A 764 4.29 8.13 27.73
C LEU A 764 4.25 9.41 28.57
N GLN A 765 5.16 10.36 28.32
CA GLN A 765 5.16 11.67 28.98
C GLN A 765 3.94 12.51 28.59
N GLU A 766 3.55 12.54 27.31
CA GLU A 766 2.35 13.27 26.89
C GLU A 766 1.07 12.57 27.38
N LEU A 767 1.04 11.24 27.46
CA LEU A 767 -0.06 10.48 28.05
C LEU A 767 -0.23 10.78 29.55
N GLU A 768 0.88 10.84 30.30
CA GLU A 768 0.85 11.23 31.72
C GLU A 768 0.29 12.64 31.88
N LYS A 769 0.78 13.60 31.09
CA LYS A 769 0.25 14.97 31.11
C LYS A 769 -1.23 15.03 30.77
N PHE A 770 -1.68 14.24 29.79
CA PHE A 770 -3.07 14.20 29.36
C PHE A 770 -4.00 13.75 30.50
N LEU A 771 -3.69 12.62 31.14
CA LEU A 771 -4.49 12.11 32.26
C LEU A 771 -4.47 13.06 33.46
N LEU A 772 -3.30 13.62 33.80
CA LEU A 772 -3.18 14.58 34.91
C LEU A 772 -3.87 15.91 34.61
N ALA A 773 -3.88 16.36 33.35
CA ALA A 773 -4.56 17.58 32.94
C ALA A 773 -6.09 17.45 33.05
N HIS A 774 -6.68 16.29 32.73
CA HIS A 774 -8.10 16.03 33.01
C HIS A 774 -8.41 16.15 34.51
N MET A 775 -7.57 15.59 35.38
CA MET A 775 -7.76 15.70 36.83
C MET A 775 -7.65 17.16 37.31
N ALA A 776 -6.70 17.92 36.76
CA ALA A 776 -6.56 19.34 37.03
C ALA A 776 -7.78 20.14 36.53
N HIS A 777 -8.30 19.84 35.35
CA HIS A 777 -9.50 20.46 34.81
C HIS A 777 -10.75 20.13 35.66
N ASN A 778 -10.90 18.89 36.14
CA ASN A 778 -11.95 18.52 37.09
C ASN A 778 -11.86 19.34 38.40
N ALA A 779 -10.65 19.57 38.91
CA ALA A 779 -10.44 20.44 40.06
C ALA A 779 -10.80 21.91 39.76
N ASP A 780 -10.47 22.40 38.56
CA ASP A 780 -10.86 23.73 38.08
C ASP A 780 -12.40 23.86 37.98
N ASN A 781 -13.11 22.84 37.52
CA ASN A 781 -14.59 22.78 37.48
C ASN A 781 -15.20 22.90 38.87
N ASN A 782 -14.65 22.18 39.85
CA ASN A 782 -15.08 22.25 41.25
C ASN A 782 -14.86 23.63 41.86
N ASN A 783 -13.72 24.26 41.57
CA ASN A 783 -13.42 25.63 42.00
C ASN A 783 -14.38 26.65 41.34
N ASN A 784 -14.67 26.51 40.05
CA ASN A 784 -15.61 27.36 39.33
C ASN A 784 -17.03 27.26 39.92
N ASN A 785 -17.49 26.03 40.21
CA ASN A 785 -18.78 25.79 40.86
C ASN A 785 -18.86 26.39 42.27
N ASN A 786 -17.79 26.27 43.06
CA ASN A 786 -17.73 26.90 44.38
C ASN A 786 -17.75 28.43 44.32
N ASN A 787 -17.03 29.03 43.36
CA ASN A 787 -17.04 30.48 43.14
C ASN A 787 -18.41 30.97 42.65
N SER A 788 -19.06 30.23 41.76
CA SER A 788 -20.41 30.55 41.26
C SER A 788 -21.46 30.47 42.37
N ARG A 789 -21.36 29.46 43.27
CA ARG A 789 -22.21 29.37 44.48
C ARG A 789 -21.99 30.55 45.43
N ARG A 790 -20.74 31.01 45.62
CA ARG A 790 -20.44 32.21 46.41
C ARG A 790 -21.04 33.47 45.80
N ARG A 791 -20.91 33.68 44.48
CA ARG A 791 -21.56 34.80 43.75
C ARG A 791 -23.08 34.82 43.93
N ASN A 792 -23.74 33.67 43.83
CA ASN A 792 -25.19 33.57 44.00
C ASN A 792 -25.65 33.79 45.46
N GLN A 793 -24.84 33.37 46.45
CA GLN A 793 -25.13 33.64 47.87
C GLN A 793 -24.92 35.12 48.24
N GLU A 794 -23.93 35.80 47.67
CA GLU A 794 -23.71 37.24 47.87
C GLU A 794 -24.80 38.09 47.22
N HIS A 795 -25.31 37.71 46.04
CA HIS A 795 -26.43 38.38 45.39
C HIS A 795 -27.76 38.27 46.18
N HIS A 796 -28.00 37.17 46.91
CA HIS A 796 -29.20 37.02 47.74
C HIS A 796 -29.13 37.78 49.08
N HIS A 797 -27.95 38.21 49.54
CA HIS A 797 -27.78 38.93 50.81
C HIS A 797 -27.61 40.45 50.68
N HIS A 798 -27.68 41.03 49.48
CA HIS A 798 -27.55 42.48 49.26
C HIS A 798 -28.84 43.18 48.79
N HIS A 799 -29.80 43.26 49.71
CA HIS A 799 -30.75 44.37 49.83
C HIS A 799 -30.40 45.25 51.04
N ARG A 800 -29.19 45.80 51.07
CA ARG A 800 -28.85 46.95 51.93
C ARG A 800 -28.06 47.99 51.13
N PRO A 801 -28.48 49.27 51.09
CA PRO A 801 -27.72 50.30 50.43
C PRO A 801 -26.50 50.65 51.28
N GLY A 802 -25.30 50.40 50.76
CA GLY A 802 -24.04 50.94 51.32
C GLY A 802 -22.94 49.95 51.72
N GLY A 803 -23.04 48.65 51.40
CA GLY A 803 -21.94 47.70 51.62
C GLY A 803 -21.00 47.63 50.42
N GLN A 804 -19.71 47.93 50.61
CA GLN A 804 -18.67 47.62 49.62
C GLN A 804 -18.66 46.11 49.37
N ALA A 805 -18.78 45.73 48.09
CA ALA A 805 -18.53 44.37 47.65
C ALA A 805 -17.12 43.96 48.09
N SER A 806 -16.99 42.80 48.73
CA SER A 806 -15.68 42.20 48.99
C SER A 806 -14.92 42.05 47.67
N PRO A 807 -13.61 42.37 47.63
CA PRO A 807 -12.82 42.16 46.42
C PRO A 807 -12.83 40.67 46.10
N ILE A 808 -13.27 40.33 44.89
CA ILE A 808 -13.13 38.99 44.34
C ILE A 808 -11.65 38.61 44.42
N ASP A 809 -11.35 37.44 45.00
CA ASP A 809 -9.98 36.96 45.18
C ASP A 809 -9.42 36.43 43.84
N TRP A 810 -9.22 37.35 42.91
CA TRP A 810 -8.64 37.10 41.58
C TRP A 810 -7.15 36.75 41.64
N HIS A 811 -6.51 36.81 42.83
CA HIS A 811 -5.07 36.63 42.98
C HIS A 811 -4.60 35.17 42.85
N ASN A 812 -5.51 34.20 42.82
CA ASN A 812 -5.19 32.76 42.75
C ASN A 812 -5.62 32.07 41.43
N GLN A 813 -6.17 32.77 40.43
CA GLN A 813 -6.52 32.16 39.13
C GLN A 813 -5.39 32.32 38.11
N ILE A 814 -5.04 31.23 37.42
CA ILE A 814 -4.08 31.20 36.31
C ILE A 814 -4.66 32.03 35.14
N PRO A 815 -3.89 32.94 34.50
CA PRO A 815 -4.36 33.69 33.34
C PRO A 815 -4.81 32.78 32.20
N TYR A 816 -5.79 33.22 31.39
CA TYR A 816 -6.35 32.41 30.31
C TYR A 816 -5.26 31.87 29.36
N TYR A 817 -4.29 32.72 28.99
CA TYR A 817 -3.19 32.34 28.09
C TYR A 817 -2.39 31.16 28.63
N ASP A 818 -2.07 31.16 29.92
CA ASP A 818 -1.28 30.11 30.56
C ASP A 818 -2.11 28.85 30.73
N TRP A 819 -3.38 28.98 31.15
CA TRP A 819 -4.30 27.86 31.31
C TRP A 819 -4.55 27.12 29.99
N VAL A 820 -4.90 27.86 28.92
CA VAL A 820 -5.25 27.28 27.62
C VAL A 820 -4.06 26.62 26.91
N ARG A 821 -2.82 26.97 27.29
CA ARG A 821 -1.58 26.36 26.79
C ARG A 821 -1.05 25.25 27.70
N THR A 822 -1.64 25.05 28.87
CA THR A 822 -1.25 24.01 29.82
C THR A 822 -2.41 23.07 30.06
N THR A 823 -3.20 23.25 31.11
CA THR A 823 -4.35 22.39 31.44
C THR A 823 -5.28 22.24 30.24
N GLY A 824 -5.69 23.35 29.61
CA GLY A 824 -6.62 23.31 28.48
C GLY A 824 -6.03 22.81 27.16
N ALA A 825 -4.71 22.82 26.94
CA ALA A 825 -4.14 22.16 25.75
C ALA A 825 -3.86 20.68 26.01
N ASN A 826 -3.41 20.36 27.22
CA ASN A 826 -3.01 19.01 27.60
C ASN A 826 -4.20 18.11 27.95
N ASP A 827 -5.34 18.65 28.38
CA ASP A 827 -6.58 17.88 28.55
C ASP A 827 -7.19 17.51 27.19
N THR A 828 -6.76 18.14 26.09
CA THR A 828 -7.04 17.62 24.76
C THR A 828 -6.12 16.42 24.50
N SER A 829 -6.67 15.38 23.88
CA SER A 829 -5.87 14.23 23.48
C SER A 829 -4.86 14.51 22.35
N CYS A 830 -4.82 15.74 21.81
CA CYS A 830 -4.01 16.11 20.65
C CYS A 830 -2.51 15.88 20.85
N PRO A 831 -1.84 16.36 21.93
CA PRO A 831 -0.39 16.21 22.09
C PRO A 831 0.07 14.75 22.18
N TYR A 832 -0.65 13.94 22.95
CA TYR A 832 -0.34 12.51 23.09
C TYR A 832 -0.64 11.74 21.79
N SER A 833 -1.80 11.99 21.17
CA SER A 833 -2.18 11.33 19.91
C SER A 833 -1.21 11.68 18.78
N PHE A 834 -0.70 12.92 18.73
CA PHE A 834 0.30 13.35 17.78
C PHE A 834 1.65 12.66 18.01
N ALA A 835 2.09 12.54 19.27
CA ALA A 835 3.30 11.81 19.61
C ALA A 835 3.19 10.32 19.23
N PHE A 836 2.03 9.70 19.48
CA PHE A 836 1.75 8.32 19.06
C PHE A 836 1.73 8.19 17.54
N PHE A 837 1.07 9.11 16.84
CA PHE A 837 1.04 9.16 15.38
C PHE A 837 2.44 9.30 14.77
N CYS A 838 3.32 10.11 15.37
CA CYS A 838 4.71 10.20 14.95
C CYS A 838 5.43 8.85 15.06
N CYS A 839 5.16 8.04 16.08
CA CYS A 839 5.68 6.68 16.19
C CYS A 839 5.12 5.77 15.10
N LEU A 840 3.80 5.84 14.87
CA LEU A 840 3.08 5.04 13.87
C LEU A 840 3.61 5.26 12.44
N ILE A 841 3.89 6.49 12.05
CA ILE A 841 4.38 6.81 10.69
C ILE A 841 5.92 6.74 10.55
N SER A 842 6.63 6.43 11.63
CA SER A 842 8.09 6.33 11.61
C SER A 842 8.55 5.00 11.00
N PRO A 843 9.64 4.99 10.22
CA PRO A 843 10.30 3.74 9.86
C PRO A 843 10.73 2.97 11.13
N SER A 844 10.66 1.64 11.09
CA SER A 844 11.01 0.79 12.24
C SER A 844 12.41 1.13 12.79
N GLY A 845 12.51 1.38 14.09
CA GLY A 845 13.75 1.76 14.76
C GLY A 845 14.30 3.15 14.43
N SER A 846 13.54 4.01 13.74
CA SER A 846 13.93 5.37 13.35
C SER A 846 12.87 6.41 13.76
N HIS A 847 13.14 7.69 13.47
CA HIS A 847 12.21 8.79 13.66
C HIS A 847 11.74 9.33 12.30
N CYS A 848 10.44 9.58 12.14
CA CYS A 848 9.89 10.33 11.00
C CYS A 848 10.40 11.79 10.97
N LEU A 849 10.74 12.35 12.13
CA LEU A 849 11.34 13.68 12.29
C LEU A 849 12.82 13.52 12.64
N ALA A 850 13.68 13.60 11.63
CA ALA A 850 15.10 13.32 11.75
C ALA A 850 15.89 14.44 12.46
N SER A 851 15.57 15.71 12.16
CA SER A 851 16.35 16.86 12.65
C SER A 851 15.85 17.39 14.00
N MET A 852 16.66 18.18 14.69
CA MET A 852 16.22 18.86 15.92
C MET A 852 15.21 19.97 15.59
N GLU A 853 15.43 20.70 14.51
CA GLU A 853 14.55 21.75 13.98
C GLU A 853 13.16 21.17 13.65
N GLN A 854 13.10 20.03 12.95
CA GLN A 854 11.85 19.33 12.65
C GLN A 854 11.09 18.96 13.92
N ARG A 855 11.78 18.40 14.91
CA ARG A 855 11.19 18.03 16.20
C ARG A 855 10.73 19.25 17.00
N TYR A 856 11.44 20.37 16.93
CA TYR A 856 11.03 21.62 17.57
C TYR A 856 9.75 22.16 16.94
N LEU A 857 9.77 22.37 15.62
CA LEU A 857 8.64 22.90 14.87
C LEU A 857 7.39 22.03 15.01
N ALA A 858 7.54 20.70 14.98
CA ALA A 858 6.43 19.79 15.19
C ALA A 858 5.80 19.91 16.60
N ARG A 859 6.59 20.22 17.63
CA ARG A 859 6.08 20.45 18.99
C ARG A 859 5.32 21.77 19.09
N GLU A 860 5.86 22.84 18.54
CA GLU A 860 5.19 24.15 18.50
C GLU A 860 3.88 24.06 17.71
N LEU A 861 3.92 23.44 16.54
CA LEU A 861 2.74 23.18 15.72
C LEU A 861 1.67 22.41 16.50
N CYS A 862 2.06 21.33 17.18
CA CYS A 862 1.14 20.50 17.94
C CYS A 862 0.52 21.24 19.13
N LEU A 863 1.27 22.13 19.80
CA LEU A 863 0.73 22.95 20.87
C LEU A 863 -0.33 23.93 20.35
N HIS A 864 -0.04 24.64 19.25
CA HIS A 864 -1.04 25.52 18.64
C HIS A 864 -2.30 24.75 18.21
N LEU A 865 -2.12 23.56 17.66
CA LEU A 865 -3.23 22.68 17.26
C LEU A 865 -4.05 22.22 18.47
N ALA A 866 -3.42 21.84 19.58
CA ALA A 866 -4.11 21.44 20.81
C ALA A 866 -4.88 22.60 21.45
N THR A 867 -4.27 23.79 21.52
CA THR A 867 -4.96 25.01 21.98
C THR A 867 -6.15 25.36 21.09
N LEU A 868 -6.01 25.23 19.77
CA LEU A 868 -7.10 25.41 18.82
C LEU A 868 -8.26 24.43 19.08
N CYS A 869 -7.95 23.15 19.35
CA CYS A 869 -8.96 22.14 19.70
C CYS A 869 -9.76 22.53 20.94
N ARG A 870 -9.09 22.98 22.01
CA ARG A 870 -9.74 23.44 23.24
C ARG A 870 -10.68 24.61 22.99
N GLN A 871 -10.22 25.60 22.24
CA GLN A 871 -11.01 26.79 21.91
C GLN A 871 -12.25 26.46 21.07
N TYR A 872 -12.12 25.52 20.13
CA TYR A 872 -13.26 25.06 19.32
C TYR A 872 -14.24 24.22 20.11
N ASN A 873 -13.76 23.36 21.02
CA ASN A 873 -14.64 22.64 21.93
C ASN A 873 -15.42 23.64 22.80
N ASP A 874 -14.73 24.55 23.48
CA ASP A 874 -15.32 25.57 24.36
C ASP A 874 -16.34 26.46 23.65
N TYR A 875 -16.04 26.85 22.40
CA TYR A 875 -16.98 27.58 21.56
C TYR A 875 -18.27 26.79 21.31
N GLY A 876 -18.15 25.51 20.96
CA GLY A 876 -19.28 24.63 20.66
C GLY A 876 -20.08 24.26 21.92
N SER A 877 -19.41 24.10 23.06
CA SER A 877 -19.97 23.57 24.29
C SER A 877 -20.45 24.60 25.30
N ALA A 878 -20.18 25.90 25.11
CA ALA A 878 -20.47 26.96 26.09
C ALA A 878 -21.81 26.83 26.86
N VAL A 879 -22.92 26.55 26.15
CA VAL A 879 -24.25 26.41 26.78
C VAL A 879 -24.37 25.13 27.61
N ARG A 880 -23.75 24.04 27.16
CA ARG A 880 -23.71 22.76 27.88
C ARG A 880 -22.84 22.90 29.12
N ASP A 881 -21.64 23.46 28.97
CA ASP A 881 -20.69 23.63 30.07
C ASP A 881 -21.26 24.53 31.17
N ASP A 882 -21.96 25.62 30.81
CA ASP A 882 -22.70 26.45 31.77
C ASP A 882 -23.77 25.65 32.55
N ALA A 883 -24.45 24.71 31.89
CA ALA A 883 -25.51 23.90 32.50
C ALA A 883 -24.98 22.75 33.36
N GLU A 884 -23.79 22.25 33.04
CA GLU A 884 -23.09 21.16 33.74
C GLU A 884 -22.12 21.68 34.81
N GLY A 885 -21.79 22.98 34.79
CA GLY A 885 -20.86 23.61 35.72
C GLY A 885 -19.40 23.35 35.38
N ASN A 886 -19.10 23.04 34.11
CA ASN A 886 -17.75 22.83 33.61
C ASN A 886 -17.10 24.18 33.29
N LEU A 887 -15.80 24.33 33.60
CA LEU A 887 -15.04 25.52 33.26
C LEU A 887 -14.89 25.62 31.75
N ASN A 888 -15.17 26.80 31.21
CA ASN A 888 -15.08 27.10 29.79
C ASN A 888 -14.17 28.32 29.59
N SER A 889 -13.49 28.43 28.44
CA SER A 889 -12.72 29.62 28.04
C SER A 889 -13.48 30.94 28.31
N LEU A 890 -14.80 30.95 28.09
CA LEU A 890 -15.63 32.15 28.27
C LEU A 890 -15.85 32.57 29.73
N HIS A 891 -15.50 31.74 30.72
CA HIS A 891 -15.59 32.07 32.15
C HIS A 891 -14.39 32.89 32.66
N PHE A 892 -13.32 32.97 31.86
CA PHE A 892 -12.14 33.75 32.21
C PHE A 892 -12.40 35.26 32.09
N PRO A 893 -11.88 36.08 33.03
CA PRO A 893 -12.16 37.52 33.07
C PRO A 893 -11.69 38.27 31.82
N GLU A 894 -10.70 37.75 31.10
CA GLU A 894 -10.19 38.28 29.84
C GLU A 894 -11.26 38.33 28.73
N PHE A 895 -12.31 37.52 28.82
CA PHE A 895 -13.43 37.52 27.87
C PHE A 895 -14.59 38.44 28.27
N ALA A 896 -14.57 39.02 29.47
CA ALA A 896 -15.58 39.97 29.98
C ALA A 896 -15.30 41.42 29.51
N ILE A 897 -15.24 41.63 28.20
CA ILE A 897 -14.92 42.92 27.58
C ILE A 897 -16.17 43.80 27.46
N GLY A 898 -16.48 44.55 28.53
CA GLY A 898 -17.54 45.57 28.57
C GLY A 898 -18.68 45.19 29.52
N GLY A 899 -18.78 45.89 30.66
CA GLY A 899 -19.64 45.52 31.80
C GLY A 899 -21.13 45.28 31.52
N ASP A 900 -21.81 44.67 32.50
CA ASP A 900 -23.25 44.32 32.58
C ASP A 900 -24.06 44.51 31.28
N GLY A 901 -23.83 43.63 30.29
CA GLY A 901 -24.57 43.68 29.02
C GLY A 901 -23.98 42.90 27.85
N GLN A 902 -22.76 42.36 27.95
CA GLN A 902 -22.15 41.60 26.86
C GLN A 902 -22.90 40.28 26.61
N SER A 903 -23.25 40.03 25.35
CA SER A 903 -23.96 38.80 24.97
C SER A 903 -23.00 37.63 24.83
N LEU A 904 -23.46 36.41 25.12
CA LEU A 904 -22.70 35.16 24.92
C LEU A 904 -22.10 35.06 23.51
N GLU A 905 -22.83 35.58 22.50
CA GLU A 905 -22.40 35.57 21.11
C GLU A 905 -21.19 36.47 20.84
N GLU A 906 -21.11 37.62 21.51
CA GLU A 906 -19.95 38.52 21.40
C GLU A 906 -18.70 37.90 22.02
N ALA A 907 -18.83 37.25 23.18
CA ALA A 907 -17.74 36.54 23.85
C ALA A 907 -17.25 35.35 23.01
N LYS A 908 -18.18 34.56 22.44
CA LYS A 908 -17.89 33.53 21.44
C LYS A 908 -17.14 34.09 20.22
N GLY A 909 -17.55 35.26 19.74
CA GLY A 909 -16.87 35.96 18.65
C GLY A 909 -15.43 36.37 19.00
N VAL A 910 -15.14 36.74 20.26
CA VAL A 910 -13.77 36.99 20.74
C VAL A 910 -12.96 35.70 20.74
N LEU A 911 -13.48 34.63 21.34
CA LEU A 911 -12.83 33.32 21.39
C LEU A 911 -12.46 32.80 19.99
N MET A 912 -13.38 32.93 19.03
CA MET A 912 -13.12 32.53 17.65
C MET A 912 -12.00 33.36 17.00
N ARG A 913 -11.88 34.66 17.30
CA ARG A 913 -10.74 35.45 16.80
C ARG A 913 -9.41 35.00 17.40
N VAL A 914 -9.39 34.62 18.67
CA VAL A 914 -8.18 34.05 19.30
C VAL A 914 -7.84 32.70 18.67
N ALA A 915 -8.84 31.86 18.41
CA ALA A 915 -8.66 30.60 17.69
C ALA A 915 -8.07 30.78 16.28
N GLU A 916 -8.52 31.78 15.52
CA GLU A 916 -7.92 32.07 14.20
C GLU A 916 -6.47 32.58 14.31
N LEU A 917 -6.08 33.24 15.42
CA LEU A 917 -4.66 33.56 15.66
C LEU A 917 -3.84 32.30 15.91
N GLU A 918 -4.34 31.35 16.71
CA GLU A 918 -3.67 30.06 16.94
C GLU A 918 -3.55 29.26 15.64
N ARG A 919 -4.60 29.23 14.80
CA ARG A 919 -4.52 28.61 13.46
C ARG A 919 -3.46 29.29 12.59
N ALA A 920 -3.38 30.61 12.59
CA ALA A 920 -2.37 31.32 11.81
C ALA A 920 -0.93 30.99 12.27
N MET A 921 -0.70 30.87 13.59
CA MET A 921 0.61 30.47 14.13
C MET A 921 0.94 29.00 13.81
N MET A 922 -0.05 28.11 13.92
CA MET A 922 0.06 26.71 13.49
C MET A 922 0.49 26.60 12.02
N GLN A 923 -0.14 27.40 11.14
CA GLN A 923 0.17 27.42 9.71
C GLN A 923 1.61 27.89 9.42
N VAL A 924 2.11 28.89 10.16
CA VAL A 924 3.52 29.32 10.05
C VAL A 924 4.47 28.18 10.43
N CYS A 925 4.18 27.45 11.51
CA CYS A 925 4.97 26.29 11.90
C CYS A 925 4.90 25.18 10.86
N TRP A 926 3.71 24.95 10.26
CA TRP A 926 3.51 23.95 9.22
C TRP A 926 4.29 24.26 7.95
N GLU A 927 4.28 25.52 7.49
CA GLU A 927 5.03 25.92 6.30
C GLU A 927 6.54 25.73 6.48
N ALA A 928 7.07 26.12 7.66
CA ALA A 928 8.47 25.89 7.99
C ALA A 928 8.81 24.40 8.08
N LEU A 929 7.97 23.60 8.73
CA LEU A 929 8.18 22.16 8.91
C LEU A 929 8.09 21.41 7.58
N SER A 930 7.00 21.60 6.85
CA SER A 930 6.68 20.86 5.63
C SER A 930 7.72 21.02 4.52
N ALA A 931 8.38 22.18 4.44
CA ALA A 931 9.48 22.42 3.51
C ALA A 931 10.67 21.46 3.71
N SER A 932 10.85 20.94 4.93
CA SER A 932 11.95 20.03 5.29
C SER A 932 11.58 18.54 5.29
N LEU A 933 10.29 18.20 5.16
CA LEU A 933 9.81 16.82 5.21
C LEU A 933 9.82 16.16 3.83
N ASP A 934 10.06 14.84 3.80
CA ASP A 934 9.80 14.03 2.61
C ASP A 934 8.30 14.04 2.24
N ALA A 935 8.00 13.76 0.98
CA ALA A 935 6.63 13.86 0.47
C ALA A 935 5.64 12.93 1.19
N GLY A 936 6.09 11.74 1.60
CA GLY A 936 5.26 10.75 2.29
C GLY A 936 4.89 11.21 3.69
N ILE A 937 5.88 11.53 4.53
CA ILE A 937 5.66 12.04 5.88
C ILE A 937 4.90 13.36 5.86
N ARG A 938 5.19 14.24 4.89
CA ARG A 938 4.43 15.49 4.70
C ARG A 938 2.94 15.24 4.48
N GLY A 939 2.58 14.32 3.59
CA GLY A 939 1.18 13.95 3.34
C GLY A 939 0.50 13.41 4.60
N LYS A 940 1.18 12.50 5.32
CA LYS A 940 0.66 11.87 6.55
C LYS A 940 0.46 12.88 7.69
N MET A 941 1.44 13.76 7.92
CA MET A 941 1.33 14.82 8.94
C MET A 941 0.22 15.81 8.60
N LYS A 942 0.07 16.18 7.32
CA LYS A 942 -1.03 17.05 6.89
C LYS A 942 -2.39 16.42 7.16
N ALA A 943 -2.53 15.12 6.88
CA ALA A 943 -3.77 14.38 7.17
C ALA A 943 -4.11 14.39 8.67
N PHE A 944 -3.13 14.19 9.56
CA PHE A 944 -3.37 14.28 11.01
C PHE A 944 -3.83 15.69 11.45
N ILE A 945 -3.15 16.73 10.96
CA ILE A 945 -3.51 18.13 11.26
C ILE A 945 -4.95 18.40 10.81
N ASP A 946 -5.29 17.98 9.59
CA ASP A 946 -6.61 18.22 9.01
C ASP A 946 -7.72 17.44 9.69
N VAL A 947 -7.48 16.18 10.11
CA VAL A 947 -8.47 15.44 10.91
C VAL A 947 -8.71 16.16 12.23
N THR A 948 -7.65 16.64 12.86
CA THR A 948 -7.72 17.32 14.15
C THR A 948 -8.51 18.64 14.05
N ASP A 949 -8.22 19.47 13.04
CA ASP A 949 -8.99 20.69 12.76
C ASP A 949 -10.45 20.35 12.35
N LEU A 950 -10.65 19.28 11.57
CA LEU A 950 -11.99 18.84 11.17
C LEU A 950 -12.88 18.50 12.37
N PHE A 951 -12.38 17.81 13.39
CA PHE A 951 -13.15 17.56 14.61
C PHE A 951 -13.59 18.88 15.28
N GLY A 952 -12.70 19.87 15.34
CA GLY A 952 -13.03 21.21 15.80
C GLY A 952 -14.14 21.89 14.99
N GLN A 953 -14.07 21.81 13.66
CA GLN A 953 -15.13 22.32 12.77
C GLN A 953 -16.47 21.60 12.96
N ILE A 954 -16.43 20.29 13.27
CA ILE A 954 -17.63 19.53 13.62
C ILE A 954 -18.24 20.10 14.90
N TYR A 955 -17.47 20.31 15.97
CA TYR A 955 -17.98 20.90 17.22
C TYR A 955 -18.60 22.28 17.04
N VAL A 956 -17.96 23.15 16.25
CA VAL A 956 -18.50 24.48 15.93
C VAL A 956 -19.83 24.38 15.17
N ALA A 957 -19.96 23.43 14.24
CA ALA A 957 -21.17 23.25 13.44
C ALA A 957 -22.28 22.49 14.19
N ARG A 958 -21.90 21.55 15.06
CA ARG A 958 -22.78 20.65 15.79
C ARG A 958 -22.05 20.01 16.97
N ASP A 959 -22.55 20.24 18.18
CA ASP A 959 -22.08 19.50 19.36
C ASP A 959 -22.40 17.99 19.20
N ILE A 960 -21.34 17.19 19.14
CA ILE A 960 -21.39 15.72 19.02
C ILE A 960 -20.97 15.00 20.30
N ALA A 961 -20.61 15.73 21.37
CA ALA A 961 -20.24 15.13 22.65
C ALA A 961 -21.42 14.42 23.30
N SER A 962 -21.11 13.43 24.13
CA SER A 962 -22.11 12.77 24.96
C SER A 962 -22.54 13.69 26.09
N ARG A 963 -23.76 13.46 26.58
CA ARG A 963 -24.29 14.16 27.75
C ARG A 963 -24.48 13.16 28.88
N MET A 964 -24.18 13.60 30.11
CA MET A 964 -24.54 12.86 31.31
C MET A 964 -26.07 12.72 31.38
N GLN A 965 -26.54 11.49 31.56
CA GLN A 965 -27.95 11.24 31.84
C GLN A 965 -28.17 11.46 33.34
N ARG A 966 -28.87 12.55 33.67
CA ARG A 966 -29.27 12.87 35.05
C ARG A 966 -30.33 11.93 35.58
#